data_AF-A0AAE1LYZ6-F1
#
_entry.id   AF-A0AAE1LYZ6-F1
#
_cell.length_a   1.000
_cell.length_b   1.000
_cell.length_c   1.000
_cell.angle_alpha   90.00
_cell.angle_beta   90.00
_cell.angle_gamma   90.00
#
_symmetry.space_group_name_H-M   'P 1'
#
loop_
_entity.id
_entity.type
_entity.pdbx_description
1 polymer ?
#
loop_
_entity_poly.entity_id
_entity_poly.type
_entity_poly.pdbx_seq_one_letter_code
_entity_poly.pdbx_strand_id
1 'polypeptide(L)'
;MTNLNKQNPDAGVPVVHAQHEQLPIREEKPKQGVADLPPYDAHASPVDLQLHHIASKDALFVKIQPPKEPSRPISHVACDVVLVIDVSGSMCSAAPVPGEGAEETGLSVLDLTKHAAFTIIETMDERDRLGIVTFETESKVVQWLEPMTDTNKEEARKRVKALKPMGSTNLWHGMLDAIKLFNKEQDSHRVPAMMVLTDGEPNHMCPSKGYIPKLKSMPPLPATIHTFGFGYSLRSGLLKSIAEFSGGNYAFIPDAGMIGTVFVHAIANLQSTFATKASLKLKYAATLEIEETVVDTVDKHAPVDIGNGQKELTISLGNIQYGQSRDLWLRFKGDAQEKQALVEATLKYEETEKPSPGLVSTRLGDDARGVVTLTDKEVVFHESRALVCKFISSLFPLASDGEYRALTAVNEQTEHRQQLATLIESLPGRELTDDLNKALMDDLKGAEPRGQISIALSTPEFFVKWGRHFLPSYVNALSRQICNSFKDATPLQFGSQSPLFIACRDRLDNAFDNIPAPEPSRVILRNRGRVNSSSTTSHTTMARYRNSSGVCFAGSTTVELASGKMTEIRKLKSGIRVRTPLGPRKVAMVLKTKVSSEVLYRIGSLLVTPWHPLSMDGRNWDFPANMSDIPVLYTGFIYSVLLQPDRRPDAHAIRVADTWGVTLGHGILRGAADVRAHEFFGDYVRVRMGLMKLEAAGRKGVVRGGGIERDPMTGLVRGFRRMSEDTPIEKRVQV
;
A
#
# COMPACT_ATOMS: atom_id res chain seq x y z
N MET A 1 71.23 2.52 -10.49
CA MET A 1 72.50 1.75 -10.39
C MET A 1 72.19 0.37 -9.83
N THR A 2 73.03 -0.64 -10.12
CA THR A 2 73.16 -1.95 -9.43
C THR A 2 71.86 -2.67 -9.01
N ASN A 3 71.45 -3.71 -9.74
CA ASN A 3 71.97 -5.10 -9.63
C ASN A 3 71.71 -5.78 -8.27
N LEU A 4 70.92 -6.86 -8.30
CA LEU A 4 71.33 -8.18 -7.81
C LEU A 4 70.61 -9.27 -8.63
N ASN A 5 71.17 -10.49 -8.66
CA ASN A 5 70.95 -11.46 -9.74
C ASN A 5 71.34 -12.89 -9.25
N LYS A 6 70.94 -13.93 -10.02
CA LYS A 6 71.50 -15.31 -10.13
C LYS A 6 70.86 -16.50 -9.39
N GLN A 7 70.50 -17.51 -10.22
CA GLN A 7 70.85 -18.96 -10.12
C GLN A 7 70.11 -19.83 -9.06
N ASN A 8 69.89 -21.15 -9.24
CA ASN A 8 70.27 -22.11 -10.32
C ASN A 8 69.19 -23.24 -10.48
N PRO A 9 69.31 -24.21 -11.44
CA PRO A 9 68.20 -25.07 -11.91
C PRO A 9 68.31 -26.60 -11.62
N ASP A 10 67.43 -27.36 -12.30
CA ASP A 10 67.45 -28.81 -12.68
C ASP A 10 66.99 -29.91 -11.72
N ALA A 11 65.98 -30.70 -12.17
CA ALA A 11 66.08 -32.16 -12.41
C ALA A 11 64.80 -32.78 -13.05
N GLY A 12 64.96 -33.63 -14.08
CA GLY A 12 64.07 -34.79 -14.36
C GLY A 12 62.98 -34.69 -15.46
N VAL A 13 63.12 -35.50 -16.53
CA VAL A 13 62.13 -35.77 -17.60
C VAL A 13 62.31 -37.23 -18.07
N PRO A 14 61.26 -38.09 -18.09
CA PRO A 14 60.55 -38.50 -19.33
C PRO A 14 59.01 -38.59 -19.16
N VAL A 15 58.13 -38.23 -20.10
CA VAL A 15 57.91 -38.68 -21.50
C VAL A 15 57.32 -40.10 -21.63
N VAL A 16 56.02 -40.16 -21.97
CA VAL A 16 55.37 -41.16 -22.87
C VAL A 16 54.25 -40.42 -23.65
N HIS A 17 53.96 -40.82 -24.89
CA HIS A 17 53.06 -40.13 -25.84
C HIS A 17 51.66 -40.76 -25.99
N ALA A 18 50.66 -39.91 -26.30
CA ALA A 18 49.78 -40.03 -27.49
C ALA A 18 49.20 -38.61 -27.79
N GLN A 19 49.11 -38.02 -29.01
CA GLN A 19 48.79 -38.47 -30.38
C GLN A 19 47.30 -38.86 -30.56
N HIS A 20 46.53 -38.45 -31.58
CA HIS A 20 46.67 -37.56 -32.77
C HIS A 20 45.25 -36.90 -33.02
N GLU A 21 44.87 -36.03 -33.99
CA GLU A 21 45.44 -35.55 -35.25
C GLU A 21 44.78 -34.20 -35.73
N GLN A 22 45.58 -33.20 -36.16
CA GLN A 22 45.55 -32.45 -37.46
C GLN A 22 44.19 -32.15 -38.17
N LEU A 23 43.83 -30.89 -38.57
CA LEU A 23 44.34 -30.02 -39.69
C LEU A 23 43.89 -30.48 -41.12
N PRO A 24 43.92 -29.66 -42.20
CA PRO A 24 43.75 -28.18 -42.37
C PRO A 24 43.03 -27.73 -43.70
N ILE A 25 42.96 -26.39 -43.98
CA ILE A 25 43.06 -25.75 -45.34
C ILE A 25 41.81 -25.90 -46.30
N ARG A 26 41.47 -25.04 -47.29
CA ARG A 26 42.13 -23.89 -47.99
C ARG A 26 41.18 -22.71 -48.34
N GLU A 27 41.78 -21.65 -48.89
CA GLU A 27 41.25 -20.35 -49.37
C GLU A 27 40.56 -20.39 -50.76
N GLU A 28 39.73 -19.37 -51.07
CA GLU A 28 39.74 -18.68 -52.38
C GLU A 28 39.14 -17.25 -52.33
N LYS A 29 39.24 -16.47 -53.42
CA LYS A 29 39.01 -14.99 -53.54
C LYS A 29 38.89 -14.61 -55.05
N PRO A 30 38.49 -13.38 -55.51
CA PRO A 30 38.06 -12.16 -54.80
C PRO A 30 36.92 -11.30 -55.47
N LYS A 31 36.67 -10.10 -54.90
CA LYS A 31 36.26 -8.79 -55.51
C LYS A 31 34.77 -8.35 -55.66
N GLN A 32 34.55 -7.15 -55.09
CA GLN A 32 33.68 -6.02 -55.52
C GLN A 32 32.14 -6.06 -55.31
N GLY A 33 31.65 -5.09 -54.53
CA GLY A 33 30.25 -4.72 -54.32
C GLY A 33 30.15 -3.71 -53.15
N VAL A 34 29.30 -2.68 -53.24
CA VAL A 34 29.20 -1.60 -52.23
C VAL A 34 27.83 -1.60 -51.55
N ALA A 35 27.83 -1.68 -50.21
CA ALA A 35 26.82 -1.10 -49.31
C ALA A 35 27.31 -1.21 -47.86
N ASP A 36 27.31 -0.11 -47.09
CA ASP A 36 27.54 -0.17 -45.64
C ASP A 36 26.28 -0.67 -44.93
N LEU A 37 26.41 -1.78 -44.18
CA LEU A 37 25.38 -2.28 -43.29
C LEU A 37 25.76 -1.96 -41.84
N PRO A 38 24.91 -1.26 -41.06
CA PRO A 38 25.21 -0.98 -39.66
C PRO A 38 25.14 -2.27 -38.81
N PRO A 39 26.02 -2.44 -37.82
CA PRO A 39 26.07 -3.65 -36.99
C PRO A 39 24.89 -3.68 -36.01
N TYR A 40 23.86 -4.45 -36.37
CA TYR A 40 22.70 -4.69 -35.50
C TYR A 40 22.95 -5.93 -34.60
N ASP A 41 23.91 -5.81 -33.68
CA ASP A 41 24.04 -6.74 -32.55
C ASP A 41 22.84 -6.53 -31.61
N ALA A 42 21.73 -7.19 -31.96
CA ALA A 42 20.47 -7.14 -31.25
C ALA A 42 20.56 -7.91 -29.91
N HIS A 43 21.22 -7.30 -28.92
CA HIS A 43 21.03 -7.66 -27.53
C HIS A 43 19.52 -7.66 -27.23
N ALA A 44 18.96 -8.83 -26.97
CA ALA A 44 17.55 -8.96 -26.63
C ALA A 44 17.27 -8.14 -25.36
N SER A 45 16.48 -7.08 -25.50
CA SER A 45 16.19 -6.17 -24.41
C SER A 45 15.45 -6.89 -23.27
N PRO A 46 15.74 -6.56 -21.99
CA PRO A 46 15.03 -7.13 -20.85
C PRO A 46 13.53 -6.79 -20.79
N VAL A 47 13.08 -5.74 -21.49
CA VAL A 47 11.66 -5.36 -21.54
C VAL A 47 10.99 -5.88 -22.81
N ASP A 48 9.90 -6.62 -22.64
CA ASP A 48 8.97 -6.98 -23.71
C ASP A 48 7.97 -5.82 -23.94
N LEU A 49 7.92 -5.34 -25.18
CA LEU A 49 7.10 -4.22 -25.65
C LEU A 49 6.24 -4.71 -26.81
N GLN A 50 4.93 -4.76 -26.62
CA GLN A 50 3.97 -5.26 -27.61
C GLN A 50 2.97 -4.19 -28.00
N LEU A 51 2.49 -4.22 -29.25
CA LEU A 51 1.62 -3.20 -29.81
C LEU A 51 0.45 -3.83 -30.58
N HIS A 52 -0.76 -3.73 -30.01
CA HIS A 52 -1.95 -4.46 -30.47
C HIS A 52 -3.04 -3.49 -30.92
N HIS A 53 -3.52 -3.60 -32.17
CA HIS A 53 -4.64 -2.79 -32.68
C HIS A 53 -5.97 -3.56 -32.57
N ILE A 54 -6.87 -3.05 -31.75
CA ILE A 54 -8.15 -3.69 -31.41
C ILE A 54 -9.23 -3.05 -32.30
N ALA A 55 -9.30 -3.54 -33.54
CA ALA A 55 -10.14 -2.97 -34.61
C ALA A 55 -11.64 -2.89 -34.27
N SER A 56 -12.14 -3.74 -33.37
CA SER A 56 -13.53 -3.74 -32.90
C SER A 56 -13.85 -2.66 -31.85
N LYS A 57 -12.84 -1.87 -31.44
CA LYS A 57 -12.92 -0.88 -30.36
C LYS A 57 -12.31 0.49 -30.69
N ASP A 58 -11.81 0.69 -31.91
CA ASP A 58 -11.02 1.88 -32.31
C ASP A 58 -9.94 2.22 -31.26
N ALA A 59 -9.19 1.19 -30.86
CA ALA A 59 -8.21 1.26 -29.77
C ALA A 59 -6.85 0.68 -30.17
N LEU A 60 -5.80 1.33 -29.67
CA LEU A 60 -4.42 0.85 -29.72
C LEU A 60 -3.98 0.52 -28.29
N PHE A 61 -3.64 -0.73 -28.05
CA PHE A 61 -3.19 -1.22 -26.77
C PHE A 61 -1.68 -1.45 -26.79
N VAL A 62 -0.97 -0.84 -25.85
CA VAL A 62 0.48 -0.99 -25.68
C VAL A 62 0.73 -1.79 -24.41
N LYS A 63 1.38 -2.94 -24.53
CA LYS A 63 1.78 -3.77 -23.37
C LYS A 63 3.25 -3.56 -23.09
N ILE A 64 3.61 -3.31 -21.83
CA ILE A 64 4.99 -3.09 -21.41
C ILE A 64 5.28 -4.01 -20.23
N GLN A 65 5.98 -5.11 -20.50
CA GLN A 65 6.28 -6.14 -19.53
C GLN A 65 7.78 -6.13 -19.17
N PRO A 66 8.18 -5.52 -18.03
CA PRO A 66 9.55 -5.59 -17.53
C PRO A 66 9.88 -7.00 -16.99
N PRO A 67 11.17 -7.31 -16.74
CA PRO A 67 11.60 -8.55 -16.10
C PRO A 67 10.87 -8.78 -14.78
N LYS A 68 10.54 -10.05 -14.47
CA LYS A 68 9.91 -10.39 -13.18
C LYS A 68 10.86 -10.24 -11.99
N GLU A 69 12.15 -10.45 -12.21
CA GLU A 69 13.20 -10.44 -11.19
C GLU A 69 14.48 -9.75 -11.73
N PRO A 70 15.33 -9.20 -10.83
CA PRO A 70 16.66 -8.69 -11.14
C PRO A 70 17.62 -9.78 -11.65
N SER A 71 18.69 -9.40 -12.36
CA SER A 71 19.65 -10.37 -12.92
C SER A 71 20.53 -11.05 -11.86
N ARG A 72 20.52 -10.51 -10.63
CA ARG A 72 21.12 -11.12 -9.43
C ARG A 72 20.17 -10.95 -8.25
N PRO A 73 20.10 -11.92 -7.31
CA PRO A 73 19.35 -11.75 -6.07
C PRO A 73 19.87 -10.55 -5.28
N ILE A 74 19.00 -9.56 -5.06
CA ILE A 74 19.21 -8.37 -4.23
C ILE A 74 18.08 -8.28 -3.21
N SER A 75 18.31 -7.69 -2.04
CA SER A 75 17.24 -7.38 -1.10
C SER A 75 16.27 -6.35 -1.68
N HIS A 76 16.84 -5.30 -2.28
CA HIS A 76 16.17 -4.17 -2.90
C HIS A 76 17.15 -3.40 -3.79
N VAL A 77 16.58 -2.60 -4.69
CA VAL A 77 17.27 -1.60 -5.50
C VAL A 77 17.63 -0.40 -4.61
N ALA A 78 18.87 0.08 -4.71
CA ALA A 78 19.36 1.17 -3.88
C ALA A 78 18.67 2.50 -4.21
N CYS A 79 18.35 3.29 -3.18
CA CYS A 79 17.52 4.50 -3.28
C CYS A 79 18.21 5.73 -2.68
N ASP A 80 18.02 6.88 -3.32
CA ASP A 80 18.32 8.21 -2.76
C ASP A 80 17.00 8.85 -2.32
N VAL A 81 16.69 8.79 -1.03
CA VAL A 81 15.42 9.26 -0.47
C VAL A 81 15.61 10.59 0.25
N VAL A 82 14.81 11.61 -0.08
CA VAL A 82 14.71 12.85 0.71
C VAL A 82 13.31 12.97 1.27
N LEU A 83 13.18 12.86 2.59
CA LEU A 83 11.93 13.11 3.30
C LEU A 83 11.74 14.62 3.45
N VAL A 84 10.56 15.10 3.04
CA VAL A 84 10.15 16.50 3.13
C VAL A 84 8.95 16.56 4.05
N ILE A 85 9.25 16.67 5.34
CA ILE A 85 8.30 16.50 6.44
C ILE A 85 7.69 17.86 6.80
N ASP A 86 6.38 17.96 6.65
CA ASP A 86 5.61 19.06 7.22
C ASP A 86 5.72 19.01 8.75
N VAL A 87 6.11 20.13 9.35
CA VAL A 87 6.09 20.33 10.81
C VAL A 87 5.27 21.55 11.19
N SER A 88 4.34 21.97 10.33
CA SER A 88 3.44 23.09 10.59
C SER A 88 2.48 22.84 11.75
N GLY A 89 1.84 23.90 12.25
CA GLY A 89 0.93 23.83 13.40
C GLY A 89 -0.28 22.90 13.22
N SER A 90 -0.70 22.60 11.99
CA SER A 90 -1.77 21.62 11.71
C SER A 90 -1.37 20.20 12.12
N MET A 91 -0.10 19.83 11.97
CA MET A 91 0.42 18.48 12.29
C MET A 91 0.28 18.09 13.78
N CYS A 92 -0.08 19.04 14.66
CA CYS A 92 -0.58 18.83 16.04
C CYS A 92 -1.93 18.10 16.11
N SER A 93 -2.68 18.04 15.02
CA SER A 93 -4.07 17.58 14.97
C SER A 93 -4.21 16.14 15.45
N ALA A 94 -5.40 15.79 15.95
CA ALA A 94 -5.69 14.43 16.33
C ALA A 94 -5.50 13.50 15.12
N ALA A 95 -4.62 12.50 15.28
CA ALA A 95 -4.53 11.39 14.35
C ALA A 95 -5.93 10.76 14.16
N PRO A 96 -6.50 10.75 12.94
CA PRO A 96 -7.78 10.09 12.72
C PRO A 96 -7.63 8.57 12.93
N VAL A 97 -8.64 7.97 13.54
CA VAL A 97 -8.69 6.54 13.87
C VAL A 97 -9.70 5.87 12.93
N PRO A 98 -9.49 4.62 12.49
CA PRO A 98 -10.53 3.85 11.79
C PRO A 98 -11.81 3.73 12.63
N GLY A 99 -12.96 4.10 12.03
CA GLY A 99 -14.28 4.11 12.66
C GLY A 99 -14.73 5.51 13.08
N GLU A 100 -16.01 5.85 12.84
CA GLU A 100 -16.53 7.20 13.13
C GLU A 100 -16.80 7.40 14.63
N GLY A 101 -15.76 7.82 15.37
CA GLY A 101 -15.87 8.21 16.77
C GLY A 101 -14.65 9.02 17.23
N ALA A 102 -14.88 10.02 18.09
CA ALA A 102 -13.83 10.95 18.55
C ALA A 102 -12.92 10.33 19.65
N GLU A 103 -12.31 9.18 19.37
CA GLU A 103 -11.30 8.58 20.25
C GLU A 103 -9.92 9.23 20.05
N GLU A 104 -9.62 10.26 20.84
CA GLU A 104 -8.28 10.83 20.88
C GLU A 104 -7.27 9.83 21.44
N THR A 105 -6.48 9.22 20.56
CA THR A 105 -5.37 8.30 20.90
C THR A 105 -4.21 8.97 21.64
N GLY A 106 -4.20 10.31 21.71
CA GLY A 106 -3.05 11.12 22.11
C GLY A 106 -1.97 11.26 21.03
N LEU A 107 -2.08 10.54 19.90
CA LEU A 107 -1.16 10.68 18.77
C LEU A 107 -1.53 11.91 17.94
N SER A 108 -0.51 12.63 17.50
CA SER A 108 -0.62 13.66 16.47
C SER A 108 -0.37 13.09 15.07
N VAL A 109 -0.72 13.84 14.03
CA VAL A 109 -0.34 13.48 12.65
C VAL A 109 1.19 13.42 12.52
N LEU A 110 1.93 14.34 13.16
CA LEU A 110 3.40 14.31 13.19
C LEU A 110 3.95 13.03 13.82
N ASP A 111 3.33 12.51 14.88
CA ASP A 111 3.79 11.29 15.56
C ASP A 111 3.72 10.06 14.64
N LEU A 112 2.71 10.01 13.78
CA LEU A 112 2.57 8.96 12.78
C LEU A 112 3.52 9.17 11.59
N THR A 113 3.74 10.41 11.16
CA THR A 113 4.76 10.76 10.15
C THR A 113 6.17 10.42 10.63
N LYS A 114 6.46 10.57 11.93
CA LYS A 114 7.70 10.07 12.55
C LYS A 114 7.79 8.54 12.50
N HIS A 115 6.71 7.81 12.80
CA HIS A 115 6.69 6.34 12.73
C HIS A 115 6.91 5.82 11.29
N ALA A 116 6.30 6.49 10.31
CA ALA A 116 6.56 6.26 8.90
C ALA A 116 8.05 6.50 8.55
N ALA A 117 8.62 7.63 8.96
CA ALA A 117 10.04 7.93 8.76
C ALA A 117 10.99 6.91 9.45
N PHE A 118 10.68 6.44 10.65
CA PHE A 118 11.43 5.34 11.29
C PHE A 118 11.36 4.05 10.47
N THR A 119 10.21 3.72 9.87
CA THR A 119 10.04 2.52 9.03
C THR A 119 10.99 2.53 7.81
N ILE A 120 11.24 3.71 7.23
CA ILE A 120 12.28 3.89 6.21
C ILE A 120 13.68 3.70 6.79
N ILE A 121 14.00 4.35 7.92
CA ILE A 121 15.33 4.31 8.54
C ILE A 121 15.74 2.87 8.91
N GLU A 122 14.80 2.03 9.38
CA GLU A 122 15.10 0.62 9.65
C GLU A 122 15.39 -0.19 8.38
N THR A 123 14.67 0.06 7.28
CA THR A 123 14.64 -0.81 6.09
C THR A 123 15.57 -0.43 4.95
N MET A 124 16.18 0.75 5.01
CA MET A 124 17.34 1.13 4.19
C MET A 124 18.60 0.39 4.66
N ASP A 125 19.64 0.34 3.83
CA ASP A 125 21.00 -0.06 4.23
C ASP A 125 22.09 0.91 3.75
N GLU A 126 23.36 0.58 3.95
CA GLU A 126 24.51 1.43 3.61
C GLU A 126 24.61 1.80 2.11
N ARG A 127 23.91 1.07 1.22
CA ARG A 127 23.81 1.41 -0.21
C ARG A 127 22.82 2.53 -0.47
N ASP A 128 21.78 2.67 0.35
CA ASP A 128 20.80 3.75 0.28
C ASP A 128 21.28 5.01 0.98
N ARG A 129 20.73 6.17 0.61
CA ARG A 129 20.96 7.43 1.34
C ARG A 129 19.66 8.12 1.72
N LEU A 130 19.65 8.69 2.92
CA LEU A 130 18.51 9.42 3.47
C LEU A 130 18.89 10.88 3.72
N GLY A 131 18.17 11.81 3.10
CA GLY A 131 18.11 13.22 3.48
C GLY A 131 16.81 13.54 4.21
N ILE A 132 16.83 14.53 5.09
CA ILE A 132 15.64 14.98 5.82
C ILE A 132 15.58 16.51 5.77
N VAL A 133 14.51 17.02 5.19
CA VAL A 133 14.12 18.43 5.19
C VAL A 133 12.80 18.54 5.94
N THR A 134 12.70 19.53 6.83
CA THR A 134 11.43 19.89 7.48
C THR A 134 10.98 21.26 7.02
N PHE A 135 9.68 21.50 6.94
CA PHE A 135 9.14 22.83 6.65
C PHE A 135 8.00 23.22 7.59
N GLU A 136 8.05 24.47 8.04
CA GLU A 136 6.98 25.20 8.69
C GLU A 136 6.78 26.53 7.93
N THR A 137 6.89 27.67 8.60
CA THR A 137 7.03 28.99 7.97
C THR A 137 8.30 29.07 7.11
N GLU A 138 9.39 28.51 7.61
CA GLU A 138 10.68 28.35 6.92
C GLU A 138 10.98 26.86 6.69
N SER A 139 11.88 26.55 5.75
CA SER A 139 12.41 25.21 5.56
C SER A 139 13.78 25.05 6.21
N LYS A 140 14.09 23.83 6.63
CA LYS A 140 15.34 23.48 7.30
C LYS A 140 15.82 22.12 6.86
N VAL A 141 17.06 22.06 6.38
CA VAL A 141 17.78 20.79 6.20
C VAL A 141 18.16 20.27 7.60
N VAL A 142 17.53 19.17 8.01
CA VAL A 142 17.77 18.47 9.28
C VAL A 142 18.88 17.43 9.11
N GLN A 143 18.98 16.85 7.92
CA GLN A 143 19.98 15.85 7.53
C GLN A 143 20.29 15.98 6.04
N TRP A 144 21.58 16.00 5.67
CA TRP A 144 22.00 15.89 4.27
C TRP A 144 21.79 14.46 3.76
N LEU A 145 21.91 14.25 2.44
CA LEU A 145 21.75 12.93 1.82
C LEU A 145 22.91 12.00 2.22
N GLU A 146 22.75 11.30 3.35
CA GLU A 146 23.78 10.53 4.06
C GLU A 146 23.53 9.01 3.92
N PRO A 147 24.55 8.15 3.69
CA PRO A 147 24.37 6.69 3.60
C PRO A 147 23.86 6.06 4.89
N MET A 148 22.91 5.11 4.81
CA MET A 148 22.22 4.55 5.98
C MET A 148 22.98 3.39 6.65
N THR A 149 24.23 3.67 7.04
CA THR A 149 24.99 2.91 8.04
C THR A 149 24.32 2.99 9.42
N ASP A 150 24.59 2.04 10.33
CA ASP A 150 23.94 2.00 11.64
C ASP A 150 24.11 3.29 12.47
N THR A 151 25.28 3.91 12.43
CA THR A 151 25.56 5.21 13.06
C THR A 151 24.68 6.32 12.48
N ASN A 152 24.56 6.37 11.14
CA ASN A 152 23.74 7.40 10.47
C ASN A 152 22.24 7.13 10.66
N LYS A 153 21.82 5.87 10.76
CA LYS A 153 20.46 5.48 11.17
C LYS A 153 20.16 5.96 12.59
N GLU A 154 21.08 5.77 13.54
CA GLU A 154 20.92 6.29 14.91
C GLU A 154 20.77 7.82 14.95
N GLU A 155 21.60 8.56 14.23
CA GLU A 155 21.47 10.02 14.15
C GLU A 155 20.17 10.44 13.45
N ALA A 156 19.76 9.76 12.37
CA ALA A 156 18.46 9.97 11.74
C ALA A 156 17.30 9.73 12.71
N ARG A 157 17.32 8.64 13.51
CA ARG A 157 16.32 8.37 14.56
C ARG A 157 16.27 9.49 15.60
N LYS A 158 17.42 9.97 16.09
CA LYS A 158 17.52 11.07 17.07
C LYS A 158 16.94 12.37 16.48
N ARG A 159 17.32 12.70 15.24
CA ARG A 159 16.82 13.87 14.47
C ARG A 159 15.31 13.82 14.27
N VAL A 160 14.74 12.68 13.83
CA VAL A 160 13.29 12.49 13.63
C VAL A 160 12.51 12.54 14.95
N LYS A 161 13.01 11.90 16.03
CA LYS A 161 12.34 11.95 17.34
C LYS A 161 12.26 13.38 17.90
N ALA A 162 13.28 14.20 17.64
CA ALA A 162 13.36 15.59 18.12
C ALA A 162 12.40 16.58 17.40
N LEU A 163 11.76 16.21 16.29
CA LEU A 163 10.87 17.10 15.54
C LEU A 163 9.64 17.50 16.38
N LYS A 164 9.24 18.77 16.25
CA LYS A 164 8.09 19.38 16.95
C LYS A 164 7.27 20.23 15.99
N PRO A 165 5.94 20.29 16.14
CA PRO A 165 5.06 21.08 15.29
C PRO A 165 5.08 22.57 15.69
N MET A 166 5.32 23.46 14.73
CA MET A 166 5.41 24.92 14.88
C MET A 166 5.01 25.64 13.57
N GLY A 167 4.58 26.90 13.64
CA GLY A 167 4.48 27.78 12.47
C GLY A 167 3.42 27.43 11.40
N SER A 168 3.59 28.05 10.22
CA SER A 168 2.71 27.98 9.04
C SER A 168 3.15 26.88 8.05
N THR A 169 2.58 26.80 6.85
CA THR A 169 2.81 25.69 5.89
C THR A 169 3.42 26.19 4.57
N ASN A 170 4.77 26.23 4.50
CA ASN A 170 5.56 26.66 3.33
C ASN A 170 6.11 25.48 2.52
N LEU A 171 5.22 24.73 1.87
CA LEU A 171 5.57 23.57 1.04
C LEU A 171 6.60 23.91 -0.05
N TRP A 172 6.47 25.07 -0.69
CA TRP A 172 7.35 25.48 -1.78
C TRP A 172 8.82 25.59 -1.36
N HIS A 173 9.10 26.18 -0.20
CA HIS A 173 10.48 26.31 0.28
C HIS A 173 11.06 24.95 0.68
N GLY A 174 10.26 24.09 1.34
CA GLY A 174 10.65 22.71 1.66
C GLY A 174 11.02 21.88 0.43
N MET A 175 10.22 21.96 -0.64
CA MET A 175 10.53 21.33 -1.93
C MET A 175 11.81 21.90 -2.56
N LEU A 176 12.01 23.23 -2.55
CA LEU A 176 13.21 23.84 -3.11
C LEU A 176 14.49 23.43 -2.37
N ASP A 177 14.47 23.32 -1.05
CA ASP A 177 15.62 22.81 -0.29
C ASP A 177 15.87 21.32 -0.56
N ALA A 178 14.81 20.52 -0.62
CA ALA A 178 14.92 19.10 -0.95
C ALA A 178 15.50 18.84 -2.35
N ILE A 179 15.18 19.67 -3.35
CA ILE A 179 15.82 19.63 -4.69
C ILE A 179 17.34 19.88 -4.57
N LYS A 180 17.78 20.83 -3.73
CA LYS A 180 19.22 21.15 -3.56
C LYS A 180 20.02 20.00 -2.97
N LEU A 181 19.40 19.06 -2.23
CA LEU A 181 20.10 17.91 -1.65
C LEU A 181 20.60 16.92 -2.72
N PHE A 182 19.84 16.71 -3.80
CA PHE A 182 20.21 15.79 -4.88
C PHE A 182 21.35 16.32 -5.77
N ASN A 183 21.53 17.65 -5.86
CA ASN A 183 22.46 18.30 -6.79
C ASN A 183 23.96 18.07 -6.50
N LYS A 184 24.33 17.22 -5.52
CA LYS A 184 25.74 17.02 -5.10
C LYS A 184 26.44 15.83 -5.78
N GLU A 185 25.71 14.87 -6.35
CA GLU A 185 26.28 13.74 -7.10
C GLU A 185 25.35 13.38 -8.27
N GLN A 186 25.81 13.54 -9.51
CA GLN A 186 24.96 13.33 -10.70
C GLN A 186 24.95 11.89 -11.24
N ASP A 187 25.92 11.05 -10.83
CA ASP A 187 26.09 9.68 -11.33
C ASP A 187 25.71 8.58 -10.31
N SER A 188 24.82 8.92 -9.36
CA SER A 188 24.31 7.97 -8.36
C SER A 188 23.53 6.84 -9.03
N HIS A 189 23.98 5.58 -8.92
CA HIS A 189 23.27 4.38 -9.40
C HIS A 189 22.06 4.02 -8.51
N ARG A 190 21.38 5.02 -7.95
CA ARG A 190 20.30 4.89 -6.97
C ARG A 190 19.07 5.60 -7.48
N VAL A 191 17.88 5.09 -7.18
CA VAL A 191 16.63 5.71 -7.62
C VAL A 191 16.34 6.96 -6.78
N PRO A 192 16.26 8.17 -7.37
CA PRO A 192 16.09 9.41 -6.62
C PRO A 192 14.60 9.71 -6.39
N ALA A 193 14.22 9.82 -5.12
CA ALA A 193 12.83 10.04 -4.70
C ALA A 193 12.72 11.09 -3.58
N MET A 194 11.93 12.12 -3.83
CA MET A 194 11.45 13.06 -2.81
C MET A 194 10.11 12.56 -2.25
N MET A 195 9.92 12.62 -0.93
CA MET A 195 8.70 12.18 -0.27
C MET A 195 8.13 13.32 0.59
N VAL A 196 7.14 14.01 0.04
CA VAL A 196 6.42 15.11 0.69
C VAL A 196 5.33 14.55 1.58
N LEU A 197 5.39 14.87 2.88
CA LEU A 197 4.52 14.34 3.92
C LEU A 197 3.81 15.51 4.61
N THR A 198 2.52 15.76 4.33
CA THR A 198 1.78 16.97 4.75
C THR A 198 0.31 16.71 5.05
N ASP A 199 -0.27 17.43 6.02
CA ASP A 199 -1.67 17.30 6.44
C ASP A 199 -2.58 18.48 6.05
N GLY A 200 -2.02 19.50 5.37
CA GLY A 200 -2.67 20.80 5.25
C GLY A 200 -2.74 21.38 3.84
N GLU A 201 -3.21 22.64 3.79
CA GLU A 201 -3.22 23.46 2.58
C GLU A 201 -2.03 24.44 2.62
N PRO A 202 -1.12 24.43 1.63
CA PRO A 202 0.00 25.38 1.60
C PRO A 202 -0.47 26.83 1.59
N ASN A 203 -0.09 27.56 2.63
CA ASN A 203 -0.67 28.84 3.03
C ASN A 203 0.38 29.97 3.18
N HIS A 204 1.67 29.66 3.09
CA HIS A 204 2.75 30.63 3.23
C HIS A 204 3.71 30.59 2.03
N MET A 205 4.07 31.76 1.51
CA MET A 205 5.02 31.96 0.38
C MET A 205 4.75 31.14 -0.90
N CYS A 206 3.48 30.77 -1.13
CA CYS A 206 3.05 30.05 -2.33
C CYS A 206 3.37 30.83 -3.63
N PRO A 207 3.87 30.18 -4.70
CA PRO A 207 4.19 30.84 -5.96
C PRO A 207 2.98 31.56 -6.57
N SER A 208 3.13 32.85 -6.91
CA SER A 208 2.05 33.71 -7.42
C SER A 208 1.46 33.31 -8.79
N LYS A 209 2.13 32.40 -9.51
CA LYS A 209 1.64 31.79 -10.77
C LYS A 209 1.21 30.32 -10.59
N GLY A 210 1.02 29.86 -9.36
CA GLY A 210 0.81 28.44 -9.05
C GLY A 210 2.11 27.63 -9.03
N TYR A 211 2.05 26.44 -8.43
CA TYR A 211 3.21 25.57 -8.26
C TYR A 211 3.66 24.96 -9.59
N ILE A 212 2.73 24.43 -10.40
CA ILE A 212 3.06 23.71 -11.65
C ILE A 212 3.72 24.62 -12.71
N PRO A 213 3.23 25.84 -13.00
CA PRO A 213 3.89 26.72 -13.97
C PRO A 213 5.25 27.20 -13.45
N LYS A 214 5.48 27.21 -12.13
CA LYS A 214 6.79 27.48 -11.56
C LYS A 214 7.73 26.29 -11.68
N LEU A 215 7.28 25.05 -11.43
CA LEU A 215 8.05 23.83 -11.67
C LEU A 215 8.40 23.66 -13.16
N LYS A 216 7.46 23.93 -14.08
CA LYS A 216 7.71 23.97 -15.54
C LYS A 216 8.69 25.08 -15.97
N SER A 217 9.03 26.03 -15.10
CA SER A 217 10.07 27.06 -15.33
C SER A 217 11.43 26.71 -14.74
N MET A 218 11.58 25.54 -14.12
CA MET A 218 12.84 25.07 -13.52
C MET A 218 13.55 24.07 -14.46
N PRO A 219 14.86 23.81 -14.24
CA PRO A 219 15.55 22.69 -14.88
C PRO A 219 14.85 21.35 -14.56
N PRO A 220 15.10 20.29 -15.35
CA PRO A 220 14.57 18.95 -15.08
C PRO A 220 14.80 18.52 -13.63
N LEU A 221 13.76 18.00 -12.99
CA LEU A 221 13.81 17.63 -11.58
C LEU A 221 14.78 16.45 -11.36
N PRO A 222 15.67 16.50 -10.37
CA PRO A 222 16.66 15.45 -10.13
C PRO A 222 16.08 14.19 -9.46
N ALA A 223 14.83 14.26 -9.00
CA ALA A 223 14.14 13.20 -8.27
C ALA A 223 12.65 13.16 -8.61
N THR A 224 12.05 11.97 -8.58
CA THR A 224 10.59 11.81 -8.65
C THR A 224 9.96 12.27 -7.32
N ILE A 225 8.87 13.04 -7.37
CA ILE A 225 8.22 13.59 -6.16
C ILE A 225 6.96 12.78 -5.86
N HIS A 226 6.95 12.15 -4.69
CA HIS A 226 5.81 11.41 -4.15
C HIS A 226 5.17 12.26 -3.06
N THR A 227 3.85 12.39 -3.09
CA THR A 227 3.09 13.27 -2.19
C THR A 227 2.10 12.46 -1.36
N PHE A 228 2.22 12.57 -0.03
CA PHE A 228 1.39 11.87 0.95
C PHE A 228 0.56 12.91 1.71
N GLY A 229 -0.75 12.88 1.49
CA GLY A 229 -1.69 13.76 2.17
C GLY A 229 -2.38 13.06 3.34
N PHE A 230 -2.21 13.59 4.55
CA PHE A 230 -2.81 13.06 5.78
C PHE A 230 -4.12 13.78 6.16
N GLY A 231 -5.13 13.03 6.60
CA GLY A 231 -6.40 13.60 7.08
C GLY A 231 -7.25 14.26 6.00
N TYR A 232 -8.27 15.02 6.38
CA TYR A 232 -9.36 15.46 5.49
C TYR A 232 -9.27 16.94 5.04
N SER A 233 -8.16 17.62 5.35
CA SER A 233 -7.98 19.07 5.16
C SER A 233 -6.89 19.40 4.13
N LEU A 234 -6.91 18.68 3.01
CA LEU A 234 -5.83 18.64 2.01
C LEU A 234 -6.16 19.33 0.69
N ARG A 235 -5.18 20.06 0.13
CA ARG A 235 -5.17 20.38 -1.32
C ARG A 235 -4.69 19.18 -2.15
N SER A 236 -5.45 18.09 -2.13
CA SER A 236 -5.15 16.87 -2.90
C SER A 236 -4.96 17.12 -4.40
N GLY A 237 -5.66 18.11 -4.97
CA GLY A 237 -5.46 18.55 -6.35
C GLY A 237 -4.03 19.00 -6.62
N LEU A 238 -3.50 19.91 -5.78
CA LEU A 238 -2.11 20.36 -5.81
C LEU A 238 -1.12 19.20 -5.63
N LEU A 239 -1.36 18.34 -4.63
CA LEU A 239 -0.48 17.21 -4.34
C LEU A 239 -0.44 16.19 -5.48
N LYS A 240 -1.59 15.89 -6.11
CA LYS A 240 -1.71 15.06 -7.32
C LYS A 240 -0.97 15.70 -8.50
N SER A 241 -1.14 17.00 -8.71
CA SER A 241 -0.50 17.72 -9.83
C SER A 241 1.03 17.76 -9.70
N ILE A 242 1.56 18.00 -8.50
CA ILE A 242 3.02 18.00 -8.24
C ILE A 242 3.61 16.61 -8.46
N ALA A 243 2.96 15.58 -7.93
CA ALA A 243 3.42 14.20 -8.10
C ALA A 243 3.42 13.79 -9.57
N GLU A 244 2.32 14.05 -10.30
CA GLU A 244 2.19 13.70 -11.71
C GLU A 244 3.24 14.37 -12.59
N PHE A 245 3.44 15.69 -12.43
CA PHE A 245 4.45 16.45 -13.18
C PHE A 245 5.88 15.90 -13.00
N SER A 246 6.18 15.33 -11.84
CA SER A 246 7.50 14.74 -11.55
C SER A 246 7.63 13.25 -11.91
N GLY A 247 6.59 12.64 -12.51
CA GLY A 247 6.54 11.20 -12.77
C GLY A 247 6.32 10.32 -11.52
N GLY A 248 6.07 10.92 -10.35
CA GLY A 248 5.82 10.25 -9.08
C GLY A 248 4.34 9.99 -8.77
N ASN A 249 4.07 9.66 -7.50
CA ASN A 249 2.75 9.20 -7.02
C ASN A 249 2.15 10.10 -5.95
N TYR A 250 0.83 10.34 -6.05
CA TYR A 250 0.04 10.90 -4.96
C TYR A 250 -0.70 9.80 -4.20
N ALA A 251 -0.63 9.85 -2.87
CA ALA A 251 -1.30 8.94 -1.98
C ALA A 251 -2.13 9.67 -0.91
N PHE A 252 -3.35 9.19 -0.71
CA PHE A 252 -4.26 9.68 0.33
C PHE A 252 -4.22 8.79 1.57
N ILE A 253 -4.14 9.42 2.75
CA ILE A 253 -4.06 8.75 4.04
C ILE A 253 -5.17 9.33 4.96
N PRO A 254 -6.35 8.68 5.02
CA PRO A 254 -7.46 9.16 5.84
C PRO A 254 -7.24 8.98 7.36
N ASP A 255 -6.48 7.96 7.77
CA ASP A 255 -6.36 7.53 9.16
C ASP A 255 -5.03 6.83 9.49
N ALA A 256 -4.77 6.64 10.79
CA ALA A 256 -3.57 6.02 11.33
C ALA A 256 -3.36 4.54 10.93
N GLY A 257 -4.42 3.82 10.60
CA GLY A 257 -4.35 2.43 10.14
C GLY A 257 -3.86 2.33 8.70
N MET A 258 -4.27 3.26 7.83
CA MET A 258 -3.82 3.28 6.43
C MET A 258 -2.35 3.69 6.26
N ILE A 259 -1.75 4.42 7.21
CA ILE A 259 -0.37 4.91 7.12
C ILE A 259 0.63 3.79 6.85
N GLY A 260 0.60 2.72 7.63
CA GLY A 260 1.47 1.57 7.41
C GLY A 260 1.27 1.02 6.00
N THR A 261 0.01 0.77 5.61
CA THR A 261 -0.33 0.19 4.32
C THR A 261 0.18 1.03 3.15
N VAL A 262 -0.13 2.32 3.12
CA VAL A 262 0.17 3.23 2.00
C VAL A 262 1.66 3.51 1.90
N PHE A 263 2.33 3.71 3.04
CA PHE A 263 3.74 4.05 3.06
C PHE A 263 4.61 2.83 2.72
N VAL A 264 4.35 1.67 3.32
CA VAL A 264 5.02 0.39 2.99
C VAL A 264 4.93 0.12 1.48
N HIS A 265 3.76 0.32 0.87
CA HIS A 265 3.60 0.15 -0.57
C HIS A 265 4.41 1.14 -1.40
N ALA A 266 4.43 2.42 -1.04
CA ALA A 266 5.21 3.42 -1.78
C ALA A 266 6.73 3.12 -1.74
N ILE A 267 7.26 2.72 -0.59
CA ILE A 267 8.68 2.37 -0.47
C ILE A 267 8.99 1.03 -1.15
N ALA A 268 8.09 0.05 -1.07
CA ALA A 268 8.27 -1.23 -1.76
C ALA A 268 8.31 -1.05 -3.29
N ASN A 269 7.44 -0.23 -3.87
CA ASN A 269 7.46 0.11 -5.30
C ASN A 269 8.73 0.86 -5.70
N LEU A 270 9.28 1.72 -4.83
CA LEU A 270 10.56 2.39 -5.08
C LEU A 270 11.71 1.38 -5.06
N GLN A 271 11.80 0.59 -3.99
CA GLN A 271 12.80 -0.47 -3.77
C GLN A 271 12.74 -1.63 -4.80
N SER A 272 11.68 -1.73 -5.61
CA SER A 272 11.54 -2.69 -6.71
C SER A 272 11.58 -2.04 -8.10
N THR A 273 12.12 -0.83 -8.25
CA THR A 273 12.20 -0.13 -9.55
C THR A 273 13.24 -0.78 -10.47
N PHE A 274 12.78 -1.33 -11.59
CA PHE A 274 13.64 -1.85 -12.67
C PHE A 274 14.26 -0.72 -13.51
N ALA A 275 13.46 0.29 -13.84
CA ALA A 275 13.91 1.39 -14.69
C ALA A 275 13.28 2.74 -14.30
N THR A 276 14.02 3.81 -14.57
CA THR A 276 13.61 5.20 -14.31
C THR A 276 13.47 5.98 -15.61
N LYS A 277 12.82 7.16 -15.54
CA LYS A 277 12.61 8.09 -16.66
C LYS A 277 12.02 7.43 -17.92
N ALA A 278 11.20 6.40 -17.74
CA ALA A 278 10.61 5.66 -18.84
C ALA A 278 9.63 6.56 -19.61
N SER A 279 9.77 6.56 -20.94
CA SER A 279 8.97 7.35 -21.87
C SER A 279 8.68 6.54 -23.12
N LEU A 280 7.41 6.51 -23.54
CA LEU A 280 6.98 5.85 -24.76
C LEU A 280 6.82 6.90 -25.86
N LYS A 281 7.50 6.70 -26.99
CA LYS A 281 7.30 7.46 -28.23
C LYS A 281 6.49 6.61 -29.21
N LEU A 282 5.39 7.15 -29.71
CA LEU A 282 4.59 6.56 -30.77
C LEU A 282 4.74 7.43 -32.01
N LYS A 283 5.34 6.88 -33.08
CA LYS A 283 5.35 7.50 -34.40
C LYS A 283 4.28 6.87 -35.27
N TYR A 284 3.51 7.71 -35.96
CA TYR A 284 2.38 7.28 -36.77
C TYR A 284 2.11 8.22 -37.94
N ALA A 285 1.40 7.74 -38.97
CA ALA A 285 0.98 8.57 -40.10
C ALA A 285 0.06 9.71 -39.64
N ALA A 286 0.24 10.91 -40.21
CA ALA A 286 -0.50 12.10 -39.82
C ALA A 286 -2.02 12.03 -40.10
N THR A 287 -2.45 11.08 -40.94
CA THR A 287 -3.84 10.70 -41.20
C THR A 287 -4.52 9.96 -40.04
N LEU A 288 -3.77 9.47 -39.06
CA LEU A 288 -4.27 8.80 -37.86
C LEU A 288 -4.39 9.79 -36.69
N GLU A 289 -5.45 9.62 -35.88
CA GLU A 289 -5.60 10.29 -34.59
C GLU A 289 -5.35 9.26 -33.48
N ILE A 290 -4.27 9.44 -32.73
CA ILE A 290 -3.95 8.64 -31.53
C ILE A 290 -3.98 9.58 -30.31
N GLU A 291 -4.74 9.19 -29.28
CA GLU A 291 -4.93 9.97 -28.05
C GLU A 291 -4.89 9.09 -26.81
N GLU A 292 -4.37 9.63 -25.71
CA GLU A 292 -4.54 9.07 -24.38
C GLU A 292 -6.01 9.07 -23.93
N THR A 293 -6.45 7.99 -23.28
CA THR A 293 -7.85 7.88 -22.82
C THR A 293 -8.17 8.81 -21.64
N VAL A 294 -7.15 9.24 -20.88
CA VAL A 294 -7.25 10.32 -19.89
C VAL A 294 -7.01 11.64 -20.62
N VAL A 295 -8.01 12.51 -20.64
CA VAL A 295 -8.02 13.68 -21.54
C VAL A 295 -7.06 14.78 -21.10
N ASP A 296 -6.93 15.04 -19.80
CA ASP A 296 -6.16 16.17 -19.27
C ASP A 296 -5.20 15.72 -18.15
N THR A 297 -3.94 15.50 -18.51
CA THR A 297 -2.83 15.25 -17.58
C THR A 297 -1.88 16.45 -17.51
N VAL A 298 -1.24 16.63 -16.36
CA VAL A 298 -0.34 17.77 -16.10
C VAL A 298 0.88 17.75 -17.03
N ASP A 299 1.31 16.56 -17.45
CA ASP A 299 2.45 16.33 -18.35
C ASP A 299 2.03 15.96 -19.79
N LYS A 300 0.78 16.28 -20.19
CA LYS A 300 0.30 15.93 -21.53
C LYS A 300 1.09 16.63 -22.62
N HIS A 301 1.77 15.84 -23.45
CA HIS A 301 2.35 16.31 -24.70
C HIS A 301 1.33 16.20 -25.85
N ALA A 302 1.10 17.29 -26.56
CA ALA A 302 0.35 17.23 -27.82
C ALA A 302 1.19 16.49 -28.89
N PRO A 303 0.57 15.72 -29.80
CA PRO A 303 1.28 15.13 -30.94
C PRO A 303 2.03 16.18 -31.76
N VAL A 304 3.32 15.95 -32.00
CA VAL A 304 4.19 16.85 -32.77
C VAL A 304 4.26 16.34 -34.21
N ASP A 305 4.04 17.22 -35.19
CA ASP A 305 4.32 16.90 -36.59
C ASP A 305 5.84 16.84 -36.80
N ILE A 306 6.33 15.70 -37.29
CA ILE A 306 7.77 15.44 -37.50
C ILE A 306 8.16 15.52 -38.97
N GLY A 307 7.29 16.06 -39.83
CA GLY A 307 7.45 16.09 -41.27
C GLY A 307 7.12 14.74 -41.93
N ASN A 308 7.33 14.67 -43.25
CA ASN A 308 7.11 13.46 -44.07
C ASN A 308 5.72 12.82 -43.93
N GLY A 309 4.71 13.58 -43.48
CA GLY A 309 3.36 13.06 -43.22
C GLY A 309 3.28 12.17 -41.96
N GLN A 310 4.14 12.38 -40.96
CA GLN A 310 4.13 11.64 -39.70
C GLN A 310 3.99 12.56 -38.47
N LYS A 311 3.42 12.00 -37.40
CA LYS A 311 3.31 12.61 -36.06
C LYS A 311 4.05 11.75 -35.03
N GLU A 312 4.59 12.38 -34.01
CA GLU A 312 5.12 11.71 -32.81
C GLU A 312 4.36 12.14 -31.55
N LEU A 313 3.81 11.18 -30.81
CA LEU A 313 3.26 11.36 -29.47
C LEU A 313 4.26 10.80 -28.45
N THR A 314 4.57 11.56 -27.40
CA THR A 314 5.44 11.11 -26.29
C THR A 314 4.62 11.03 -25.01
N ILE A 315 4.63 9.87 -24.35
CA ILE A 315 3.89 9.59 -23.10
C ILE A 315 4.88 9.29 -21.98
N SER A 316 4.83 10.07 -20.90
CA SER A 316 5.68 9.92 -19.71
C SER A 316 5.19 8.78 -18.81
N LEU A 317 5.98 7.71 -18.65
CA LEU A 317 5.62 6.54 -17.84
C LEU A 317 6.19 6.60 -16.41
N GLY A 318 7.26 7.38 -16.21
CA GLY A 318 7.94 7.55 -14.92
C GLY A 318 8.83 6.35 -14.57
N ASN A 319 8.67 5.79 -13.37
CA ASN A 319 9.41 4.61 -12.93
C ASN A 319 8.62 3.33 -13.22
N ILE A 320 9.31 2.29 -13.69
CA ILE A 320 8.77 0.95 -13.98
C ILE A 320 9.39 -0.05 -12.99
N GLN A 321 8.56 -0.93 -12.43
CA GLN A 321 8.94 -1.87 -11.39
C GLN A 321 9.15 -3.28 -11.94
N TYR A 322 10.10 -4.04 -11.36
CA TYR A 322 10.23 -5.47 -11.63
C TYR A 322 8.88 -6.17 -11.44
N GLY A 323 8.49 -7.01 -12.40
CA GLY A 323 7.25 -7.80 -12.36
C GLY A 323 5.93 -7.00 -12.34
N GLN A 324 5.95 -5.69 -12.64
CA GLN A 324 4.73 -4.86 -12.77
C GLN A 324 4.63 -4.31 -14.19
N SER A 325 3.62 -4.71 -14.95
CA SER A 325 3.42 -4.22 -16.32
C SER A 325 2.89 -2.77 -16.34
N ARG A 326 3.10 -2.07 -17.45
CA ARG A 326 2.76 -0.65 -17.63
C ARG A 326 1.99 -0.43 -18.93
N ASP A 327 0.74 -0.87 -18.93
CA ASP A 327 -0.01 -1.09 -20.16
C ASP A 327 -0.97 0.07 -20.45
N LEU A 328 -0.99 0.54 -21.69
CA LEU A 328 -1.73 1.73 -22.11
C LEU A 328 -2.89 1.36 -23.02
N TRP A 329 -4.04 1.97 -22.76
CA TRP A 329 -5.20 1.95 -23.66
C TRP A 329 -5.35 3.33 -24.31
N LEU A 330 -5.12 3.40 -25.61
CA LEU A 330 -5.14 4.64 -26.40
C LEU A 330 -6.29 4.59 -27.40
N ARG A 331 -6.97 5.73 -27.59
CA ARG A 331 -7.95 5.89 -28.66
C ARG A 331 -7.21 5.97 -29.99
N PHE A 332 -7.71 5.25 -31.00
CA PHE A 332 -7.08 5.12 -32.32
C PHE A 332 -8.12 5.27 -33.42
N LYS A 333 -8.07 6.37 -34.18
CA LYS A 333 -8.95 6.59 -35.34
C LYS A 333 -8.17 6.73 -36.63
N GLY A 334 -8.79 6.30 -37.72
CA GLY A 334 -8.29 6.38 -39.09
C GLY A 334 -8.99 5.35 -39.99
N ASP A 335 -8.88 5.52 -41.31
CA ASP A 335 -9.50 4.61 -42.28
C ASP A 335 -8.71 3.29 -42.44
N ALA A 336 -9.37 2.21 -42.84
CA ALA A 336 -8.99 0.85 -42.48
C ALA A 336 -7.91 0.19 -43.36
N GLN A 337 -7.72 0.62 -44.61
CA GLN A 337 -7.03 -0.20 -45.61
C GLN A 337 -5.49 -0.03 -45.67
N GLU A 338 -4.92 0.96 -44.97
CA GLU A 338 -3.45 1.15 -44.86
C GLU A 338 -2.90 0.80 -43.45
N LYS A 339 -3.75 0.31 -42.53
CA LYS A 339 -3.53 0.37 -41.07
C LYS A 339 -2.33 -0.40 -40.49
N GLN A 340 -1.73 -1.36 -41.21
CA GLN A 340 -0.83 -2.34 -40.60
C GLN A 340 0.67 -2.01 -40.64
N ALA A 341 1.13 -0.98 -41.37
CA ALA A 341 2.57 -0.81 -41.63
C ALA A 341 3.23 0.43 -40.98
N LEU A 342 2.47 1.26 -40.25
CA LEU A 342 2.84 2.67 -40.02
C LEU A 342 2.81 3.16 -38.57
N VAL A 343 2.59 2.29 -37.56
CA VAL A 343 2.73 2.67 -36.14
C VAL A 343 3.98 2.00 -35.55
N GLU A 344 4.95 2.82 -35.14
CA GLU A 344 6.19 2.42 -34.48
C GLU A 344 6.18 2.91 -33.03
N ALA A 345 6.22 1.96 -32.08
CA ALA A 345 6.31 2.24 -30.66
C ALA A 345 7.76 2.09 -30.21
N THR A 346 8.32 3.11 -29.56
CA THR A 346 9.69 3.14 -29.06
C THR A 346 9.71 3.54 -27.58
N LEU A 347 10.05 2.60 -26.71
CA LEU A 347 10.20 2.80 -25.28
C LEU A 347 11.66 3.15 -24.96
N LYS A 348 11.90 4.33 -24.38
CA LYS A 348 13.20 4.77 -23.85
C LYS A 348 13.16 4.82 -22.33
N TYR A 349 14.20 4.31 -21.66
CA TYR A 349 14.30 4.25 -20.19
C TYR A 349 15.77 4.23 -19.73
N GLU A 350 16.02 4.32 -18.43
CA GLU A 350 17.34 4.13 -17.81
C GLU A 350 17.24 2.98 -16.79
N GLU A 351 17.98 1.89 -17.00
CA GLU A 351 17.96 0.71 -16.10
C GLU A 351 18.68 0.98 -14.77
N THR A 352 18.20 0.38 -13.67
CA THR A 352 18.80 0.56 -12.33
C THR A 352 20.00 -0.35 -12.07
N GLU A 353 20.08 -1.53 -12.68
CA GLU A 353 21.26 -2.40 -12.58
C GLU A 353 22.44 -1.93 -13.45
N LYS A 354 22.14 -1.21 -14.55
CA LYS A 354 23.10 -0.73 -15.53
C LYS A 354 22.63 0.64 -16.04
N PRO A 355 23.28 1.76 -15.70
CA PRO A 355 22.84 3.10 -16.11
C PRO A 355 23.11 3.42 -17.60
N SER A 356 22.90 2.44 -18.48
CA SER A 356 22.79 2.62 -19.93
C SER A 356 21.35 3.00 -20.31
N PRO A 357 21.14 3.88 -21.30
CA PRO A 357 19.80 4.16 -21.82
C PRO A 357 19.25 2.92 -22.55
N GLY A 358 18.27 2.27 -21.94
CA GLY A 358 17.50 1.19 -22.57
C GLY A 358 16.60 1.74 -23.67
N LEU A 359 16.56 1.04 -24.80
CA LEU A 359 15.73 1.38 -25.95
C LEU A 359 15.12 0.11 -26.54
N VAL A 360 13.79 0.09 -26.67
CA VAL A 360 13.05 -0.97 -27.35
C VAL A 360 12.14 -0.36 -28.37
N SER A 361 12.18 -0.84 -29.61
CA SER A 361 11.24 -0.48 -30.65
C SER A 361 10.49 -1.71 -31.14
N THR A 362 9.18 -1.56 -31.35
CA THR A 362 8.30 -2.57 -31.96
C THR A 362 7.36 -1.86 -32.93
N ARG A 363 6.85 -2.58 -33.94
CA ARG A 363 5.86 -2.05 -34.89
C ARG A 363 4.58 -2.87 -34.82
N LEU A 364 3.48 -2.22 -35.18
CA LEU A 364 2.19 -2.88 -35.25
C LEU A 364 2.27 -4.00 -36.30
N GLY A 365 2.06 -5.25 -35.89
CA GLY A 365 2.18 -6.43 -36.75
C GLY A 365 3.53 -7.17 -36.74
N ASP A 366 4.52 -6.75 -35.95
CA ASP A 366 5.80 -7.47 -35.76
C ASP A 366 5.68 -8.74 -34.85
N ASP A 367 4.48 -9.32 -34.70
CA ASP A 367 4.13 -10.43 -33.78
C ASP A 367 4.80 -11.78 -34.08
N ALA A 368 5.84 -11.80 -34.91
CA ALA A 368 6.59 -12.97 -35.35
C ALA A 368 7.53 -13.59 -34.28
N ARG A 369 7.49 -13.12 -33.02
CA ARG A 369 8.39 -13.57 -31.93
C ARG A 369 7.65 -14.06 -30.68
N GLY A 370 6.95 -15.19 -30.82
CA GLY A 370 6.43 -15.97 -29.68
C GLY A 370 5.09 -15.46 -29.18
N VAL A 371 4.01 -16.00 -29.74
CA VAL A 371 2.64 -15.53 -29.54
C VAL A 371 2.18 -15.71 -28.08
N VAL A 372 2.30 -14.64 -27.29
CA VAL A 372 1.48 -14.41 -26.09
C VAL A 372 0.24 -13.65 -26.55
N THR A 373 -0.74 -14.36 -27.13
CA THR A 373 -2.04 -13.78 -27.46
C THR A 373 -2.68 -13.19 -26.22
N LEU A 374 -3.03 -11.90 -26.27
CA LEU A 374 -3.85 -11.26 -25.24
C LEU A 374 -5.16 -12.04 -25.09
N THR A 375 -5.54 -12.29 -23.84
CA THR A 375 -6.83 -12.95 -23.60
C THR A 375 -7.97 -11.94 -23.71
N ASP A 376 -9.15 -12.36 -24.19
CA ASP A 376 -10.32 -11.48 -24.30
C ASP A 376 -10.64 -10.80 -22.95
N LYS A 377 -10.43 -11.51 -21.84
CA LYS A 377 -10.60 -11.04 -20.47
C LYS A 377 -9.62 -9.91 -20.09
N GLU A 378 -8.38 -10.02 -20.52
CA GLU A 378 -7.33 -9.01 -20.32
C GLU A 378 -7.66 -7.75 -21.14
N VAL A 379 -8.01 -7.91 -22.40
CA VAL A 379 -8.49 -6.80 -23.26
C VAL A 379 -9.69 -6.08 -22.62
N VAL A 380 -10.69 -6.83 -22.17
CA VAL A 380 -11.88 -6.32 -21.49
C VAL A 380 -11.55 -5.63 -20.16
N PHE A 381 -10.56 -6.11 -19.41
CA PHE A 381 -10.08 -5.44 -18.19
C PHE A 381 -9.43 -4.10 -18.51
N HIS A 382 -8.52 -4.05 -19.50
CA HIS A 382 -7.84 -2.80 -19.86
C HIS A 382 -8.80 -1.75 -20.45
N GLU A 383 -9.79 -2.18 -21.27
CA GLU A 383 -10.88 -1.30 -21.72
C GLU A 383 -11.67 -0.74 -20.52
N SER A 384 -12.13 -1.63 -19.63
CA SER A 384 -12.93 -1.25 -18.46
C SER A 384 -12.17 -0.30 -17.54
N ARG A 385 -10.89 -0.59 -17.29
CA ARG A 385 -9.99 0.26 -16.48
C ARG A 385 -9.80 1.64 -17.12
N ALA A 386 -9.62 1.70 -18.43
CA ALA A 386 -9.43 2.96 -19.15
C ALA A 386 -10.68 3.86 -19.08
N LEU A 387 -11.88 3.27 -19.21
CA LEU A 387 -13.15 3.97 -19.03
C LEU A 387 -13.34 4.47 -17.59
N VAL A 388 -12.98 3.67 -16.58
CA VAL A 388 -13.02 4.07 -15.15
C VAL A 388 -12.03 5.20 -14.85
N CYS A 389 -10.78 5.11 -15.33
CA CYS A 389 -9.80 6.19 -15.20
C CYS A 389 -10.33 7.49 -15.83
N LYS A 390 -10.88 7.43 -17.05
CA LYS A 390 -11.45 8.58 -17.73
C LYS A 390 -12.60 9.23 -16.94
N PHE A 391 -13.56 8.44 -16.48
CA PHE A 391 -14.69 8.93 -15.69
C PHE A 391 -14.24 9.61 -14.40
N ILE A 392 -13.37 8.97 -13.62
CA ILE A 392 -12.91 9.57 -12.36
C ILE A 392 -12.06 10.82 -12.64
N SER A 393 -11.24 10.85 -13.69
CA SER A 393 -10.52 12.05 -14.11
C SER A 393 -11.44 13.22 -14.46
N SER A 394 -12.60 13.00 -15.09
CA SER A 394 -13.55 14.10 -15.38
C SER A 394 -14.16 14.75 -14.14
N LEU A 395 -14.07 14.13 -12.96
CA LEU A 395 -14.49 14.73 -11.67
C LEU A 395 -13.48 15.78 -11.16
N PHE A 396 -12.27 15.80 -11.74
CA PHE A 396 -11.15 16.65 -11.36
C PHE A 396 -10.56 17.36 -12.60
N PRO A 397 -11.28 18.31 -13.23
CA PRO A 397 -10.74 19.12 -14.32
C PRO A 397 -9.45 19.84 -13.91
N LEU A 398 -8.55 20.00 -14.88
CA LEU A 398 -7.28 20.73 -14.73
C LEU A 398 -7.52 22.23 -14.93
N ALA A 399 -7.15 23.05 -13.94
CA ALA A 399 -7.27 24.50 -14.04
C ALA A 399 -6.06 25.15 -14.76
N SER A 400 -6.17 26.44 -15.11
CA SER A 400 -5.16 27.19 -15.86
C SER A 400 -3.83 27.43 -15.12
N ASP A 401 -3.79 27.16 -13.83
CA ASP A 401 -2.59 27.10 -12.97
C ASP A 401 -1.98 25.69 -12.91
N GLY A 402 -2.50 24.73 -13.68
CA GLY A 402 -2.07 23.32 -13.66
C GLY A 402 -2.48 22.54 -12.41
N GLU A 403 -3.36 23.09 -11.57
CA GLU A 403 -3.88 22.39 -10.39
C GLU A 403 -5.20 21.67 -10.73
N TYR A 404 -5.31 20.40 -10.38
CA TYR A 404 -6.56 19.66 -10.46
C TYR A 404 -7.57 20.20 -9.44
N ARG A 405 -8.83 20.41 -9.85
CA ARG A 405 -9.88 20.94 -8.97
C ARG A 405 -11.10 20.03 -8.95
N ALA A 406 -11.53 19.60 -7.76
CA ALA A 406 -12.69 18.73 -7.60
C ALA A 406 -14.00 19.49 -7.88
N LEU A 407 -14.90 18.89 -8.67
CA LEU A 407 -16.26 19.40 -8.89
C LEU A 407 -17.16 19.07 -7.69
N THR A 408 -17.46 20.06 -6.85
CA THR A 408 -18.13 19.88 -5.55
C THR A 408 -19.56 20.42 -5.48
N ALA A 409 -20.16 20.91 -6.56
CA ALA A 409 -21.55 21.38 -6.50
C ALA A 409 -22.53 20.18 -6.40
N VAL A 410 -23.62 20.34 -5.64
CA VAL A 410 -24.58 19.25 -5.36
C VAL A 410 -25.24 18.70 -6.63
N ASN A 411 -25.48 19.57 -7.63
CA ASN A 411 -26.02 19.17 -8.93
C ASN A 411 -25.01 18.32 -9.71
N GLU A 412 -23.75 18.74 -9.78
CA GLU A 412 -22.64 18.00 -10.41
C GLU A 412 -22.48 16.63 -9.75
N GLN A 413 -22.46 16.56 -8.41
CA GLN A 413 -22.35 15.32 -7.65
C GLN A 413 -23.51 14.35 -7.93
N THR A 414 -24.73 14.86 -8.11
CA THR A 414 -25.90 14.05 -8.48
C THR A 414 -25.74 13.47 -9.89
N GLU A 415 -25.26 14.28 -10.84
CA GLU A 415 -24.99 13.84 -12.21
C GLU A 415 -23.84 12.80 -12.25
N HIS A 416 -22.73 13.06 -11.57
CA HIS A 416 -21.59 12.14 -11.48
C HIS A 416 -21.98 10.76 -10.92
N ARG A 417 -22.88 10.72 -9.92
CA ARG A 417 -23.42 9.46 -9.39
C ARG A 417 -24.25 8.69 -10.43
N GLN A 418 -25.03 9.38 -11.25
CA GLN A 418 -25.80 8.77 -12.34
C GLN A 418 -24.90 8.33 -13.51
N GLN A 419 -23.88 9.12 -13.85
CA GLN A 419 -22.85 8.76 -14.82
C GLN A 419 -22.08 7.51 -14.38
N LEU A 420 -21.68 7.41 -13.11
CA LEU A 420 -21.02 6.22 -12.54
C LEU A 420 -21.92 4.98 -12.64
N ALA A 421 -23.19 5.08 -12.27
CA ALA A 421 -24.13 3.96 -12.39
C ALA A 421 -24.30 3.50 -13.85
N THR A 422 -24.37 4.45 -14.80
CA THR A 422 -24.46 4.17 -16.23
C THR A 422 -23.17 3.53 -16.77
N LEU A 423 -22.01 3.98 -16.30
CA LEU A 423 -20.72 3.38 -16.61
C LEU A 423 -20.65 1.93 -16.12
N ILE A 424 -20.93 1.70 -14.82
CA ILE A 424 -20.85 0.37 -14.19
C ILE A 424 -21.69 -0.68 -14.92
N GLU A 425 -22.86 -0.31 -15.44
CA GLU A 425 -23.72 -1.23 -16.20
C GLU A 425 -23.33 -1.37 -17.69
N SER A 426 -22.50 -0.47 -18.23
CA SER A 426 -21.97 -0.54 -19.60
C SER A 426 -20.52 -1.06 -19.69
N LEU A 427 -19.83 -1.29 -18.57
CA LEU A 427 -18.50 -1.90 -18.55
C LEU A 427 -18.53 -3.32 -19.14
N PRO A 428 -17.67 -3.66 -20.12
CA PRO A 428 -17.65 -5.00 -20.71
C PRO A 428 -17.20 -6.08 -19.72
N GLY A 429 -16.42 -5.72 -18.68
CA GLY A 429 -15.98 -6.65 -17.64
C GLY A 429 -17.03 -7.01 -16.58
N ARG A 430 -18.22 -6.41 -16.61
CA ARG A 430 -19.20 -6.42 -15.49
C ARG A 430 -19.67 -7.81 -15.02
N GLU A 431 -19.63 -8.81 -15.91
CA GLU A 431 -20.06 -10.20 -15.67
C GLU A 431 -18.89 -11.19 -15.61
N LEU A 432 -17.65 -10.72 -15.82
CA LEU A 432 -16.46 -11.56 -15.75
C LEU A 432 -16.03 -11.81 -14.30
N THR A 433 -15.51 -13.02 -14.06
CA THR A 433 -15.24 -13.57 -12.72
C THR A 433 -13.78 -13.92 -12.48
N ASP A 434 -12.89 -13.64 -13.43
CA ASP A 434 -11.44 -13.63 -13.20
C ASP A 434 -11.01 -12.48 -12.29
N ASP A 435 -9.87 -12.64 -11.62
CA ASP A 435 -9.46 -11.78 -10.52
C ASP A 435 -9.27 -10.31 -10.91
N LEU A 436 -8.84 -10.02 -12.15
CA LEU A 436 -8.66 -8.64 -12.65
C LEU A 436 -10.00 -7.92 -12.86
N ASN A 437 -10.90 -8.49 -13.66
CA ASN A 437 -12.21 -7.87 -13.92
C ASN A 437 -13.06 -7.82 -12.64
N LYS A 438 -13.05 -8.91 -11.86
CA LYS A 438 -13.76 -8.98 -10.58
C LYS A 438 -13.24 -7.94 -9.59
N ALA A 439 -11.92 -7.75 -9.46
CA ALA A 439 -11.35 -6.74 -8.58
C ALA A 439 -11.82 -5.32 -8.96
N LEU A 440 -11.87 -4.99 -10.25
CA LEU A 440 -12.35 -3.69 -10.72
C LEU A 440 -13.84 -3.49 -10.38
N MET A 441 -14.67 -4.53 -10.55
CA MET A 441 -16.08 -4.48 -10.17
C MET A 441 -16.30 -4.45 -8.64
N ASP A 442 -15.41 -5.08 -7.87
CA ASP A 442 -15.36 -5.02 -6.41
C ASP A 442 -15.06 -3.60 -5.92
N ASP A 443 -14.08 -2.90 -6.49
CA ASP A 443 -13.77 -1.51 -6.12
C ASP A 443 -14.86 -0.50 -6.55
N LEU A 444 -15.54 -0.79 -7.67
CA LEU A 444 -16.67 0.00 -8.17
C LEU A 444 -17.95 -0.18 -7.35
N LYS A 445 -18.45 -1.42 -7.19
CA LYS A 445 -19.75 -1.72 -6.57
C LYS A 445 -19.77 -2.96 -5.66
N GLY A 446 -18.62 -3.43 -5.18
CA GLY A 446 -18.56 -4.51 -4.18
C GLY A 446 -19.19 -4.11 -2.85
N ALA A 447 -19.66 -5.10 -2.08
CA ALA A 447 -20.17 -4.87 -0.72
C ALA A 447 -19.07 -4.41 0.24
N GLU A 448 -19.43 -3.58 1.24
CA GLU A 448 -18.50 -3.04 2.22
C GLU A 448 -17.66 -4.15 2.90
N PRO A 449 -16.32 -4.00 3.06
CA PRO A 449 -15.50 -2.79 2.92
C PRO A 449 -15.09 -2.40 1.49
N ARG A 450 -15.61 -3.06 0.44
CA ARG A 450 -15.33 -2.75 -0.97
C ARG A 450 -16.24 -1.63 -1.49
N GLY A 451 -16.36 -1.47 -2.81
CA GLY A 451 -17.27 -0.49 -3.44
C GLY A 451 -16.91 0.98 -3.20
N GLN A 452 -15.68 1.27 -2.81
CA GLN A 452 -15.26 2.58 -2.31
C GLN A 452 -15.48 3.72 -3.31
N ILE A 453 -15.45 3.44 -4.63
CA ILE A 453 -15.75 4.43 -5.66
C ILE A 453 -17.23 4.84 -5.63
N SER A 454 -18.15 3.89 -5.46
CA SER A 454 -19.57 4.19 -5.29
C SER A 454 -19.88 4.86 -3.95
N ILE A 455 -19.22 4.46 -2.86
CA ILE A 455 -19.43 5.10 -1.54
C ILE A 455 -18.93 6.54 -1.57
N ALA A 456 -17.76 6.80 -2.15
CA ALA A 456 -17.18 8.14 -2.34
C ALA A 456 -18.07 9.12 -3.12
N LEU A 457 -18.98 8.60 -3.96
CA LEU A 457 -19.92 9.36 -4.80
C LEU A 457 -21.39 9.14 -4.42
N SER A 458 -21.65 8.46 -3.30
CA SER A 458 -23.02 8.15 -2.83
C SER A 458 -23.72 9.37 -2.23
N THR A 459 -22.96 10.23 -1.54
CA THR A 459 -23.44 11.46 -0.89
C THR A 459 -22.44 12.60 -1.12
N PRO A 460 -22.89 13.86 -1.27
CA PRO A 460 -22.00 15.03 -1.32
C PRO A 460 -21.07 15.10 -0.11
N GLU A 461 -21.56 14.70 1.07
CA GLU A 461 -20.82 14.70 2.33
C GLU A 461 -19.63 13.74 2.27
N PHE A 462 -19.79 12.52 1.74
CA PHE A 462 -18.66 11.58 1.58
C PHE A 462 -17.69 12.05 0.50
N PHE A 463 -18.16 12.62 -0.61
CA PHE A 463 -17.26 13.18 -1.63
C PHE A 463 -16.41 14.33 -1.07
N VAL A 464 -17.03 15.29 -0.39
CA VAL A 464 -16.33 16.45 0.20
C VAL A 464 -15.44 16.03 1.37
N LYS A 465 -15.86 15.07 2.23
CA LYS A 465 -15.07 14.59 3.36
C LYS A 465 -13.82 13.82 2.91
N TRP A 466 -13.96 12.86 1.99
CA TRP A 466 -12.87 11.93 1.67
C TRP A 466 -12.79 11.52 0.19
N GLY A 467 -13.92 11.43 -0.53
CA GLY A 467 -13.94 10.98 -1.93
C GLY A 467 -13.06 11.82 -2.85
N ARG A 468 -13.09 13.16 -2.70
CA ARG A 468 -12.24 14.12 -3.43
C ARG A 468 -10.73 13.95 -3.19
N HIS A 469 -10.35 13.25 -2.12
CA HIS A 469 -8.96 12.99 -1.75
C HIS A 469 -8.54 11.56 -2.15
N PHE A 470 -9.42 10.57 -1.96
CA PHE A 470 -9.22 9.17 -2.35
C PHE A 470 -9.16 8.96 -3.87
N LEU A 471 -10.14 9.48 -4.61
CA LEU A 471 -10.32 9.18 -6.03
C LEU A 471 -9.11 9.55 -6.91
N PRO A 472 -8.42 10.71 -6.72
CA PRO A 472 -7.18 11.00 -7.46
C PRO A 472 -6.01 10.07 -7.13
N SER A 473 -5.97 9.53 -5.90
CA SER A 473 -4.96 8.52 -5.50
C SER A 473 -5.24 7.17 -6.16
N TYR A 474 -6.50 6.74 -6.17
CA TYR A 474 -6.93 5.51 -6.83
C TYR A 474 -6.71 5.54 -8.35
N VAL A 475 -7.03 6.65 -9.03
CA VAL A 475 -6.72 6.81 -10.47
C VAL A 475 -5.22 6.76 -10.73
N ASN A 476 -4.39 7.37 -9.88
CA ASN A 476 -2.94 7.31 -10.02
C ASN A 476 -2.40 5.87 -9.88
N ALA A 477 -3.06 5.02 -9.09
CA ALA A 477 -2.73 3.60 -8.97
C ALA A 477 -3.17 2.78 -10.19
N LEU A 478 -4.38 3.03 -10.72
CA LEU A 478 -4.87 2.36 -11.94
C LEU A 478 -4.10 2.75 -13.20
N SER A 479 -3.80 4.05 -13.40
CA SER A 479 -3.11 4.53 -14.61
C SER A 479 -1.64 4.12 -14.65
N ARG A 480 -1.01 3.98 -13.48
CA ARG A 480 0.38 3.50 -13.35
C ARG A 480 0.48 2.00 -13.02
N GLN A 481 -0.61 1.26 -12.89
CA GLN A 481 -0.59 -0.16 -12.52
C GLN A 481 0.36 -0.47 -11.35
N ILE A 482 0.14 0.21 -10.22
CA ILE A 482 0.93 0.04 -8.98
C ILE A 482 0.01 -0.27 -7.80
N CYS A 483 0.44 -1.18 -6.92
CA CYS A 483 -0.25 -1.41 -5.66
C CYS A 483 0.11 -0.26 -4.69
N ASN A 484 -0.86 0.57 -4.32
CA ASN A 484 -0.70 1.74 -3.45
C ASN A 484 -1.31 1.57 -2.04
N SER A 485 -2.13 0.54 -1.82
CA SER A 485 -2.83 0.28 -0.55
C SER A 485 -3.07 -1.23 -0.38
N PHE A 486 -3.40 -1.66 0.85
CA PHE A 486 -3.94 -3.01 1.12
C PHE A 486 -5.49 -3.06 1.04
N LYS A 487 -6.17 -1.95 0.72
CA LYS A 487 -7.63 -1.82 0.81
C LYS A 487 -8.33 -2.15 -0.51
N ASP A 488 -7.77 -1.67 -1.60
CA ASP A 488 -8.42 -1.63 -2.91
C ASP A 488 -8.04 -2.88 -3.72
N ALA A 489 -9.04 -3.58 -4.24
CA ALA A 489 -8.90 -4.92 -4.81
C ALA A 489 -8.10 -4.94 -6.12
N THR A 490 -8.19 -3.88 -6.94
CA THR A 490 -7.53 -3.78 -8.25
C THR A 490 -6.06 -3.39 -8.10
N PRO A 491 -5.69 -2.36 -7.29
CA PRO A 491 -4.29 -2.10 -6.96
C PRO A 491 -3.56 -3.32 -6.40
N LEU A 492 -4.22 -4.14 -5.56
CA LEU A 492 -3.69 -5.40 -5.04
C LEU A 492 -3.30 -6.45 -6.10
N GLN A 493 -3.85 -6.37 -7.33
CA GLN A 493 -3.45 -7.26 -8.42
C GLN A 493 -2.10 -6.83 -9.03
N PHE A 494 -1.74 -5.55 -8.97
CA PHE A 494 -0.48 -5.03 -9.49
C PHE A 494 0.68 -5.42 -8.57
N GLY A 495 1.77 -5.94 -9.14
CA GLY A 495 2.88 -6.49 -8.35
C GLY A 495 2.61 -7.82 -7.64
N SER A 496 1.41 -8.39 -7.76
CA SER A 496 1.11 -9.77 -7.28
C SER A 496 2.02 -10.85 -7.89
N GLN A 497 2.62 -10.57 -9.06
CA GLN A 497 3.58 -11.43 -9.75
C GLN A 497 5.04 -10.92 -9.67
N SER A 498 5.35 -10.02 -8.73
CA SER A 498 6.70 -9.46 -8.54
C SER A 498 7.32 -9.95 -7.21
N PRO A 499 8.23 -10.93 -7.26
CA PRO A 499 8.86 -11.48 -6.04
C PRO A 499 9.66 -10.42 -5.27
N LEU A 500 10.36 -9.52 -5.98
CA LEU A 500 11.13 -8.44 -5.36
C LEU A 500 10.21 -7.42 -4.65
N PHE A 501 9.12 -7.00 -5.30
CA PHE A 501 8.16 -6.09 -4.68
C PHE A 501 7.52 -6.69 -3.42
N ILE A 502 7.11 -7.96 -3.49
CA ILE A 502 6.55 -8.70 -2.35
C ILE A 502 7.58 -8.80 -1.21
N ALA A 503 8.82 -9.17 -1.51
CA ALA A 503 9.90 -9.26 -0.51
C ALA A 503 10.25 -7.90 0.13
N CYS A 504 10.18 -6.80 -0.63
CA CYS A 504 10.34 -5.45 -0.08
C CYS A 504 9.16 -5.08 0.82
N ARG A 505 7.92 -5.23 0.33
CA ARG A 505 6.68 -4.95 1.07
C ARG A 505 6.64 -5.70 2.40
N ASP A 506 6.91 -6.99 2.40
CA ASP A 506 6.80 -7.84 3.58
C ASP A 506 7.89 -7.51 4.63
N ARG A 507 9.09 -7.09 4.17
CA ARG A 507 10.15 -6.58 5.06
C ARG A 507 9.79 -5.22 5.67
N LEU A 508 9.17 -4.34 4.89
CA LEU A 508 8.69 -3.02 5.30
C LEU A 508 7.51 -3.12 6.29
N ASP A 509 6.57 -4.03 6.06
CA ASP A 509 5.50 -4.38 7.00
C ASP A 509 6.05 -4.90 8.34
N ASN A 510 7.02 -5.83 8.27
CA ASN A 510 7.65 -6.42 9.44
C ASN A 510 8.46 -5.39 10.26
N ALA A 511 9.09 -4.42 9.59
CA ALA A 511 9.70 -3.27 10.28
C ALA A 511 8.64 -2.37 10.94
N PHE A 512 7.59 -1.98 10.20
CA PHE A 512 6.52 -1.09 10.68
C PHE A 512 5.85 -1.62 11.95
N ASP A 513 5.56 -2.93 12.01
CA ASP A 513 4.87 -3.57 13.13
C ASP A 513 5.79 -3.83 14.36
N ASN A 514 7.11 -3.89 14.18
CA ASN A 514 8.08 -4.11 15.28
C ASN A 514 8.67 -2.81 15.86
N ILE A 515 8.65 -1.70 15.13
CA ILE A 515 9.09 -0.40 15.67
C ILE A 515 8.17 -0.03 16.86
N PRO A 516 8.73 0.38 18.02
CA PRO A 516 7.93 0.85 19.15
C PRO A 516 7.02 1.99 18.74
N ALA A 517 5.74 1.91 19.12
CA ALA A 517 4.76 2.94 18.79
C ALA A 517 5.20 4.32 19.31
N PRO A 518 4.88 5.40 18.58
CA PRO A 518 5.27 6.74 18.99
C PRO A 518 4.67 7.11 20.36
N GLU A 519 5.48 7.79 21.17
CA GLU A 519 5.06 8.36 22.45
C GLU A 519 3.97 9.43 22.20
N PRO A 520 2.75 9.32 22.77
CA PRO A 520 1.68 10.26 22.51
C PRO A 520 2.02 11.69 22.92
N SER A 521 2.12 12.60 21.94
CA SER A 521 2.50 14.00 22.17
C SER A 521 1.34 14.91 22.60
N ARG A 522 0.09 14.54 22.31
CA ARG A 522 -1.10 15.35 22.60
C ARG A 522 -1.59 15.11 24.04
N VAL A 523 -1.43 16.12 24.89
CA VAL A 523 -1.92 16.08 26.29
C VAL A 523 -3.44 16.22 26.31
N ILE A 524 -4.15 15.11 26.54
CA ILE A 524 -5.61 15.10 26.69
C ILE A 524 -6.00 15.81 27.99
N LEU A 525 -6.38 17.09 27.88
CA LEU A 525 -6.83 17.92 29.00
C LEU A 525 -8.22 17.50 29.47
N ARG A 526 -8.29 16.42 30.27
CA ARG A 526 -9.49 16.09 31.05
C ARG A 526 -9.85 17.27 31.95
N ASN A 527 -11.03 17.85 31.73
CA ASN A 527 -11.50 19.03 32.44
C ASN A 527 -11.57 18.76 33.96
N ARG A 528 -11.10 19.71 34.78
CA ARG A 528 -10.62 19.43 36.15
C ARG A 528 -11.74 19.23 37.18
N GLY A 529 -12.13 17.98 37.41
CA GLY A 529 -12.62 17.52 38.73
C GLY A 529 -11.44 17.24 39.67
N ARG A 530 -11.47 17.76 40.91
CA ARG A 530 -10.40 17.57 41.92
C ARG A 530 -10.29 16.11 42.39
N VAL A 531 -9.29 15.36 41.92
CA VAL A 531 -8.67 14.23 42.64
C VAL A 531 -7.18 14.21 42.32
N ASN A 532 -6.32 14.10 43.35
CA ASN A 532 -4.90 13.84 43.15
C ASN A 532 -4.66 12.33 42.95
N SER A 533 -4.24 11.93 41.75
CA SER A 533 -3.67 10.60 41.48
C SER A 533 -2.74 10.66 40.28
N SER A 534 -1.52 10.16 40.42
CA SER A 534 -0.53 10.08 39.33
C SER A 534 -0.90 8.97 38.35
N SER A 535 -1.51 9.34 37.22
CA SER A 535 -1.86 8.40 36.15
C SER A 535 -0.62 8.01 35.34
N THR A 536 -0.14 6.78 35.50
CA THR A 536 0.82 6.18 34.58
C THR A 536 0.21 6.06 33.18
N THR A 537 0.92 6.54 32.17
CA THR A 537 0.52 6.42 30.76
C THR A 537 0.63 4.96 30.32
N SER A 538 -0.43 4.42 29.72
CA SER A 538 -0.43 3.08 29.15
C SER A 538 0.22 3.09 27.76
N HIS A 539 1.31 2.35 27.58
CA HIS A 539 1.94 2.19 26.26
C HIS A 539 0.97 1.53 25.27
N THR A 540 0.63 2.26 24.20
CA THR A 540 0.00 1.70 22.99
C THR A 540 1.08 1.00 22.14
N THR A 541 0.68 0.03 21.31
CA THR A 541 1.57 -0.67 20.35
C THR A 541 0.95 -0.61 18.95
N MET A 542 1.71 -0.38 17.88
CA MET A 542 1.14 -0.14 16.54
C MET A 542 0.31 -1.32 16.01
N ALA A 543 0.71 -2.55 16.34
CA ALA A 543 -0.08 -3.76 16.07
C ALA A 543 -1.53 -3.73 16.61
N ARG A 544 -1.89 -2.80 17.52
CA ARG A 544 -3.26 -2.57 18.00
C ARG A 544 -4.16 -1.94 16.92
N TYR A 545 -3.60 -1.05 16.09
CA TYR A 545 -4.31 -0.43 14.96
C TYR A 545 -4.50 -1.41 13.77
N ARG A 546 -3.69 -2.47 13.71
CA ARG A 546 -3.77 -3.57 12.73
C ARG A 546 -4.58 -4.79 13.22
N ASN A 547 -5.23 -4.71 14.39
CA ASN A 547 -5.69 -5.90 15.13
C ASN A 547 -7.12 -6.37 14.79
N SER A 548 -7.32 -7.02 13.64
CA SER A 548 -8.56 -7.76 13.33
C SER A 548 -8.81 -9.01 14.19
N SER A 549 -7.89 -9.37 15.10
CA SER A 549 -7.82 -10.70 15.75
C SER A 549 -8.20 -10.69 17.24
N GLY A 550 -8.95 -9.70 17.71
CA GLY A 550 -9.40 -9.60 19.11
C GLY A 550 -10.85 -10.05 19.31
N VAL A 551 -11.08 -11.27 19.83
CA VAL A 551 -12.42 -11.88 19.99
C VAL A 551 -12.87 -12.00 21.46
N CYS A 552 -13.37 -10.91 22.06
CA CYS A 552 -13.75 -10.88 23.49
C CYS A 552 -15.01 -10.03 23.80
N PHE A 553 -15.67 -10.31 24.94
CA PHE A 553 -16.80 -9.53 25.47
C PHE A 553 -16.44 -8.78 26.76
N ALA A 554 -17.12 -7.66 27.06
CA ALA A 554 -17.03 -7.02 28.37
C ALA A 554 -17.57 -7.92 29.50
N GLY A 555 -17.01 -7.82 30.71
CA GLY A 555 -17.43 -8.65 31.85
C GLY A 555 -18.89 -8.50 32.30
N SER A 556 -19.56 -7.40 31.93
CA SER A 556 -20.98 -7.13 32.20
C SER A 556 -21.95 -7.75 31.19
N THR A 557 -21.46 -8.20 30.04
CA THR A 557 -22.29 -8.77 28.96
C THR A 557 -23.16 -9.92 29.47
N THR A 558 -24.46 -9.85 29.18
CA THR A 558 -25.43 -10.88 29.56
C THR A 558 -25.37 -12.06 28.61
N VAL A 559 -25.57 -13.27 29.14
CA VAL A 559 -25.52 -14.56 28.44
C VAL A 559 -26.72 -15.39 28.85
N GLU A 560 -27.41 -16.00 27.89
CA GLU A 560 -28.54 -16.90 28.19
C GLU A 560 -28.05 -18.30 28.59
N LEU A 561 -28.42 -18.73 29.79
CA LEU A 561 -28.22 -20.10 30.24
C LEU A 561 -29.21 -21.06 29.58
N ALA A 562 -28.87 -22.35 29.56
CA ALA A 562 -29.72 -23.42 29.03
C ALA A 562 -31.11 -23.54 29.67
N SER A 563 -31.36 -22.85 30.78
CA SER A 563 -32.64 -22.78 31.50
C SER A 563 -33.42 -21.49 31.21
N GLY A 564 -33.10 -20.74 30.15
CA GLY A 564 -33.68 -19.43 29.83
C GLY A 564 -33.30 -18.30 30.80
N LYS A 565 -32.43 -18.56 31.78
CA LYS A 565 -32.01 -17.56 32.78
C LYS A 565 -30.81 -16.78 32.27
N MET A 566 -30.89 -15.45 32.26
CA MET A 566 -29.75 -14.59 31.97
C MET A 566 -28.74 -14.59 33.13
N THR A 567 -27.45 -14.57 32.79
CA THR A 567 -26.34 -14.30 33.73
C THR A 567 -25.26 -13.45 33.07
N GLU A 568 -24.32 -12.90 33.82
CA GLU A 568 -23.22 -12.11 33.24
C GLU A 568 -22.07 -13.04 32.82
N ILE A 569 -21.36 -12.71 31.73
CA ILE A 569 -20.25 -13.54 31.24
C ILE A 569 -19.13 -13.72 32.29
N ARG A 570 -18.89 -12.71 33.15
CA ARG A 570 -17.97 -12.80 34.29
C ARG A 570 -18.34 -13.86 35.35
N LYS A 571 -19.57 -14.39 35.31
CA LYS A 571 -20.07 -15.43 36.23
C LYS A 571 -19.93 -16.84 35.63
N LEU A 572 -19.70 -16.97 34.31
CA LEU A 572 -19.49 -18.26 33.64
C LEU A 572 -18.23 -18.98 34.13
N LYS A 573 -18.34 -20.31 34.22
CA LYS A 573 -17.36 -21.27 34.75
C LYS A 573 -17.55 -22.60 34.02
N SER A 574 -16.56 -23.48 34.08
CA SER A 574 -16.65 -24.80 33.45
C SER A 574 -17.86 -25.60 33.97
N GLY A 575 -18.49 -26.36 33.09
CA GLY A 575 -19.68 -27.18 33.37
C GLY A 575 -21.03 -26.45 33.28
N ILE A 576 -21.06 -25.11 33.35
CA ILE A 576 -22.30 -24.32 33.18
C ILE A 576 -22.85 -24.53 31.76
N ARG A 577 -24.16 -24.75 31.62
CA ARG A 577 -24.81 -24.91 30.32
C ARG A 577 -25.36 -23.59 29.80
N VAL A 578 -24.98 -23.22 28.59
CA VAL A 578 -25.40 -22.01 27.87
C VAL A 578 -26.26 -22.38 26.64
N ARG A 579 -27.11 -21.45 26.19
CA ARG A 579 -27.88 -21.62 24.96
C ARG A 579 -26.98 -21.35 23.73
N THR A 580 -27.07 -22.24 22.75
CA THR A 580 -26.40 -22.13 21.43
C THR A 580 -27.43 -22.39 20.33
N PRO A 581 -27.21 -21.98 19.07
CA PRO A 581 -28.11 -22.27 17.95
C PRO A 581 -28.43 -23.76 17.81
N LEU A 582 -27.44 -24.64 17.95
CA LEU A 582 -27.62 -26.10 17.89
C LEU A 582 -27.93 -26.75 19.25
N GLY A 583 -28.55 -26.01 20.17
CA GLY A 583 -29.04 -26.48 21.47
C GLY A 583 -28.02 -26.41 22.63
N PRO A 584 -28.43 -26.64 23.88
CA PRO A 584 -27.59 -26.36 25.06
C PRO A 584 -26.23 -27.08 25.13
N ARG A 585 -25.13 -26.32 25.19
CA ARG A 585 -23.75 -26.82 25.36
C ARG A 585 -23.17 -26.43 26.72
N LYS A 586 -22.27 -27.23 27.27
CA LYS A 586 -21.46 -26.88 28.46
C LYS A 586 -20.33 -25.93 28.07
N VAL A 587 -20.06 -24.94 28.91
CA VAL A 587 -18.79 -24.20 28.93
C VAL A 587 -17.66 -25.16 29.35
N ALA A 588 -16.59 -25.24 28.57
CA ALA A 588 -15.39 -26.01 28.93
C ALA A 588 -14.40 -25.12 29.70
N MET A 589 -14.09 -23.93 29.18
CA MET A 589 -13.18 -22.95 29.80
C MET A 589 -13.66 -21.52 29.54
N VAL A 590 -13.24 -20.58 30.39
CA VAL A 590 -13.40 -19.14 30.15
C VAL A 590 -12.03 -18.47 30.27
N LEU A 591 -11.60 -17.79 29.21
CA LEU A 591 -10.45 -16.88 29.24
C LEU A 591 -10.89 -15.54 29.83
N LYS A 592 -10.08 -14.99 30.73
CA LYS A 592 -10.23 -13.67 31.32
C LYS A 592 -8.94 -12.86 31.11
N THR A 593 -9.04 -11.74 30.41
CA THR A 593 -7.91 -10.84 30.11
C THR A 593 -8.14 -9.48 30.77
N LYS A 594 -7.13 -8.92 31.44
CA LYS A 594 -7.19 -7.55 32.00
C LYS A 594 -6.90 -6.57 30.87
N VAL A 595 -7.68 -5.50 30.75
CA VAL A 595 -7.44 -4.44 29.77
C VAL A 595 -7.67 -3.04 30.35
N SER A 596 -7.04 -2.05 29.75
CA SER A 596 -7.17 -0.63 30.08
C SER A 596 -7.38 0.15 28.79
N SER A 597 -8.37 1.04 28.78
CA SER A 597 -8.73 1.87 27.61
C SER A 597 -8.85 1.04 26.31
N GLU A 598 -9.56 -0.09 26.36
CA GLU A 598 -9.81 -0.98 25.22
C GLU A 598 -11.08 -0.56 24.48
N VAL A 599 -11.00 -0.39 23.16
CA VAL A 599 -12.14 -0.02 22.33
C VAL A 599 -13.14 -1.19 22.29
N LEU A 600 -14.35 -0.98 22.78
CA LEU A 600 -15.46 -1.92 22.64
C LEU A 600 -16.64 -1.23 21.96
N TYR A 601 -17.36 -1.93 21.10
CA TYR A 601 -18.56 -1.44 20.43
C TYR A 601 -19.81 -1.76 21.25
N ARG A 602 -20.80 -0.85 21.23
CA ARG A 602 -22.07 -0.99 21.94
C ARG A 602 -23.20 -1.39 21.00
N ILE A 603 -23.67 -2.64 21.13
CA ILE A 603 -24.82 -3.13 20.36
C ILE A 603 -25.99 -3.34 21.33
N GLY A 604 -26.79 -2.29 21.49
CA GLY A 604 -27.82 -2.19 22.53
C GLY A 604 -27.22 -2.31 23.93
N SER A 605 -27.48 -3.42 24.61
CA SER A 605 -26.93 -3.74 25.94
C SER A 605 -25.59 -4.49 25.91
N LEU A 606 -25.17 -5.00 24.75
CA LEU A 606 -23.90 -5.71 24.55
C LEU A 606 -22.72 -4.73 24.51
N LEU A 607 -21.59 -5.12 25.11
CA LEU A 607 -20.27 -4.51 24.92
C LEU A 607 -19.26 -5.58 24.53
N VAL A 608 -18.56 -5.37 23.42
CA VAL A 608 -17.82 -6.41 22.69
C VAL A 608 -16.66 -5.80 21.90
N THR A 609 -15.57 -6.53 21.66
CA THR A 609 -14.45 -6.03 20.84
C THR A 609 -14.86 -5.83 19.37
N PRO A 610 -14.24 -4.90 18.62
CA PRO A 610 -14.73 -4.48 17.29
C PRO A 610 -14.82 -5.63 16.29
N TRP A 611 -13.91 -6.60 16.42
CA TRP A 611 -13.70 -7.73 15.51
C TRP A 611 -14.14 -9.07 16.12
N HIS A 612 -15.17 -9.08 16.97
CA HIS A 612 -15.77 -10.31 17.48
C HIS A 612 -16.98 -10.71 16.64
N PRO A 613 -16.98 -11.83 15.88
CA PRO A 613 -18.11 -12.19 15.02
C PRO A 613 -19.43 -12.34 15.79
N LEU A 614 -20.43 -11.54 15.40
CA LEU A 614 -21.80 -11.58 15.90
C LEU A 614 -22.80 -11.96 14.80
N SER A 615 -23.99 -12.38 15.21
CA SER A 615 -25.11 -12.66 14.32
C SER A 615 -26.45 -12.38 15.01
N MET A 616 -27.40 -11.77 14.30
CA MET A 616 -28.74 -11.53 14.83
C MET A 616 -29.60 -12.80 14.79
N ASP A 617 -29.51 -13.56 13.70
CA ASP A 617 -30.32 -14.74 13.38
C ASP A 617 -29.63 -16.09 13.67
N GLY A 618 -28.32 -16.07 13.89
CA GLY A 618 -27.47 -17.25 14.07
C GLY A 618 -26.96 -17.86 12.76
N ARG A 619 -27.16 -17.19 11.62
CA ARG A 619 -26.80 -17.66 10.27
C ARG A 619 -25.90 -16.66 9.54
N ASN A 620 -26.26 -15.39 9.54
CA ASN A 620 -25.51 -14.31 8.91
C ASN A 620 -24.59 -13.68 9.96
N TRP A 621 -23.27 -13.71 9.72
CA TRP A 621 -22.25 -13.28 10.67
C TRP A 621 -21.50 -12.06 10.16
N ASP A 622 -21.27 -11.09 11.04
CA ASP A 622 -20.56 -9.84 10.74
C ASP A 622 -19.88 -9.29 12.02
N PHE A 623 -19.09 -8.22 11.91
CA PHE A 623 -18.31 -7.63 12.99
C PHE A 623 -19.02 -6.43 13.65
N PRO A 624 -18.90 -6.26 14.99
CA PRO A 624 -19.43 -5.11 15.72
C PRO A 624 -19.03 -3.75 15.18
N ALA A 625 -17.83 -3.64 14.60
CA ALA A 625 -17.35 -2.44 13.91
C ALA A 625 -18.23 -2.01 12.72
N ASN A 626 -18.91 -2.97 12.09
CA ASN A 626 -19.79 -2.78 10.93
C ASN A 626 -21.28 -2.65 11.35
N MET A 627 -21.61 -2.96 12.61
CA MET A 627 -22.98 -3.02 13.13
C MET A 627 -23.40 -1.78 13.96
N SER A 628 -22.46 -0.89 14.33
CA SER A 628 -22.75 0.25 15.21
C SER A 628 -21.64 1.30 15.21
N ASP A 629 -22.00 2.58 15.24
CA ASP A 629 -21.07 3.71 15.29
C ASP A 629 -20.72 4.16 16.73
N ILE A 630 -20.93 3.30 17.74
CA ILE A 630 -20.78 3.66 19.16
C ILE A 630 -19.59 2.92 19.81
N PRO A 631 -18.36 3.44 19.68
CA PRO A 631 -17.21 2.97 20.43
C PRO A 631 -17.27 3.42 21.90
N VAL A 632 -16.69 2.59 22.78
CA VAL A 632 -16.69 2.77 24.24
C VAL A 632 -15.34 2.30 24.79
N LEU A 633 -14.51 3.25 25.24
CA LEU A 633 -13.26 2.97 25.95
C LEU A 633 -13.53 2.22 27.27
N TYR A 634 -13.18 0.94 27.31
CA TYR A 634 -13.41 0.04 28.42
C TYR A 634 -12.12 -0.27 29.20
N THR A 635 -12.15 -0.02 30.51
CA THR A 635 -11.11 -0.46 31.46
C THR A 635 -11.71 -1.49 32.40
N GLY A 636 -11.06 -2.66 32.54
CA GLY A 636 -11.55 -3.75 33.36
C GLY A 636 -11.08 -5.12 32.89
N PHE A 637 -12.02 -6.01 32.60
CA PHE A 637 -11.73 -7.36 32.13
C PHE A 637 -12.64 -7.76 30.99
N ILE A 638 -12.02 -8.27 29.92
CA ILE A 638 -12.71 -8.88 28.78
C ILE A 638 -12.62 -10.41 28.88
N TYR A 639 -13.61 -11.09 28.31
CA TYR A 639 -13.84 -12.52 28.47
C TYR A 639 -14.10 -13.20 27.13
N SER A 640 -13.50 -14.36 26.93
CA SER A 640 -13.76 -15.24 25.78
C SER A 640 -14.11 -16.63 26.31
N VAL A 641 -15.10 -17.29 25.69
CA VAL A 641 -15.59 -18.59 26.15
C VAL A 641 -15.09 -19.69 25.21
N LEU A 642 -14.77 -20.86 25.74
CA LEU A 642 -14.56 -22.11 25.00
C LEU A 642 -15.65 -23.09 25.46
N LEU A 643 -16.46 -23.60 24.54
CA LEU A 643 -17.49 -24.61 24.85
C LEU A 643 -16.92 -26.03 24.83
N GLN A 644 -17.74 -27.02 25.17
CA GLN A 644 -17.44 -28.44 24.88
C GLN A 644 -17.26 -28.66 23.36
N PRO A 645 -16.45 -29.64 22.93
CA PRO A 645 -16.26 -29.89 21.51
C PRO A 645 -17.55 -30.38 20.83
N ASP A 646 -17.76 -29.90 19.61
CA ASP A 646 -18.77 -30.34 18.62
C ASP A 646 -18.10 -30.16 17.23
N ARG A 647 -18.52 -30.94 16.22
CA ARG A 647 -17.97 -30.85 14.86
C ARG A 647 -18.62 -29.75 14.01
N ARG A 648 -19.73 -29.17 14.46
CA ARG A 648 -20.48 -28.14 13.72
C ARG A 648 -20.20 -26.74 14.29
N PRO A 649 -19.82 -25.75 13.47
CA PRO A 649 -19.51 -24.40 13.95
C PRO A 649 -20.64 -23.73 14.73
N ASP A 650 -21.89 -23.92 14.34
CA ASP A 650 -23.04 -23.23 14.97
C ASP A 650 -23.43 -23.83 16.34
N ALA A 651 -22.70 -24.86 16.81
CA ALA A 651 -22.72 -25.28 18.20
C ALA A 651 -21.78 -24.45 19.09
N HIS A 652 -20.87 -23.68 18.50
CA HIS A 652 -19.83 -22.86 19.14
C HIS A 652 -20.16 -21.36 19.13
N ALA A 653 -21.43 -21.02 19.31
CA ALA A 653 -21.89 -19.66 19.55
C ALA A 653 -22.79 -19.60 20.80
N ILE A 654 -22.79 -18.48 21.50
CA ILE A 654 -23.61 -18.23 22.69
C ILE A 654 -24.59 -17.09 22.44
N ARG A 655 -25.78 -17.16 23.05
CA ARG A 655 -26.71 -16.02 23.07
C ARG A 655 -26.17 -14.96 24.03
N VAL A 656 -25.81 -13.80 23.52
CA VAL A 656 -25.22 -12.65 24.24
C VAL A 656 -26.09 -11.41 24.02
N ALA A 657 -26.69 -10.91 25.10
CA ALA A 657 -27.86 -10.03 25.03
C ALA A 657 -28.88 -10.58 24.01
N ASP A 658 -29.28 -9.77 23.05
CA ASP A 658 -30.25 -10.09 21.99
C ASP A 658 -29.59 -10.56 20.68
N THR A 659 -28.32 -10.98 20.74
CA THR A 659 -27.50 -11.42 19.61
C THR A 659 -26.90 -12.80 19.86
N TRP A 660 -26.31 -13.41 18.84
CA TRP A 660 -25.41 -14.56 18.95
C TRP A 660 -23.97 -14.09 18.77
N GLY A 661 -23.04 -14.59 19.58
CA GLY A 661 -21.61 -14.30 19.47
C GLY A 661 -20.76 -15.57 19.53
N VAL A 662 -19.67 -15.58 18.77
CA VAL A 662 -18.82 -16.76 18.59
C VAL A 662 -18.03 -17.10 19.86
N THR A 663 -17.78 -18.39 20.06
CA THR A 663 -16.89 -18.91 21.09
C THR A 663 -15.61 -19.47 20.48
N LEU A 664 -14.52 -19.46 21.24
CA LEU A 664 -13.24 -19.99 20.82
C LEU A 664 -13.37 -21.49 20.50
N GLY A 665 -12.62 -21.98 19.52
CA GLY A 665 -12.61 -23.37 19.05
C GLY A 665 -13.75 -23.72 18.09
N HIS A 666 -14.32 -22.75 17.39
CA HIS A 666 -15.53 -22.91 16.57
C HIS A 666 -15.38 -23.74 15.28
N GLY A 667 -14.21 -24.31 14.99
CA GLY A 667 -13.99 -25.26 13.91
C GLY A 667 -13.85 -24.69 12.50
N ILE A 668 -13.95 -23.36 12.31
CA ILE A 668 -13.79 -22.71 11.00
C ILE A 668 -12.37 -22.15 10.90
N LEU A 669 -11.48 -22.88 10.22
CA LEU A 669 -10.06 -22.52 10.12
C LEU A 669 -9.76 -21.53 9.00
N ARG A 670 -10.46 -21.66 7.86
CA ARG A 670 -10.25 -20.90 6.63
C ARG A 670 -11.58 -20.74 5.88
N GLY A 671 -11.75 -19.63 5.16
CA GLY A 671 -12.90 -19.37 4.30
C GLY A 671 -13.14 -17.87 4.13
N ALA A 672 -12.88 -17.32 2.94
CA ALA A 672 -12.88 -15.87 2.69
C ALA A 672 -14.26 -15.20 2.76
N ALA A 673 -15.36 -15.97 2.87
CA ALA A 673 -16.73 -15.49 2.92
C ALA A 673 -17.42 -15.68 4.29
N ASP A 674 -16.73 -16.26 5.28
CA ASP A 674 -17.26 -16.43 6.65
C ASP A 674 -16.36 -15.65 7.61
N VAL A 675 -16.85 -14.52 8.14
CA VAL A 675 -16.10 -13.64 9.05
C VAL A 675 -15.61 -14.33 10.33
N ARG A 676 -16.12 -15.53 10.64
CA ARG A 676 -15.67 -16.35 11.75
C ARG A 676 -14.35 -17.07 11.44
N ALA A 677 -13.97 -17.23 10.17
CA ALA A 677 -12.84 -18.06 9.77
C ALA A 677 -11.50 -17.55 10.32
N HIS A 678 -10.85 -18.35 11.16
CA HIS A 678 -9.58 -17.97 11.78
C HIS A 678 -8.75 -19.20 12.15
N GLU A 679 -7.51 -19.31 11.67
CA GLU A 679 -6.70 -20.53 11.83
C GLU A 679 -6.47 -20.95 13.28
N PHE A 680 -6.10 -20.01 14.16
CA PHE A 680 -5.95 -20.31 15.58
C PHE A 680 -7.28 -20.38 16.34
N PHE A 681 -8.12 -19.34 16.32
CA PHE A 681 -9.35 -19.33 17.12
C PHE A 681 -10.42 -20.33 16.67
N GLY A 682 -10.38 -20.80 15.42
CA GLY A 682 -11.19 -21.92 14.94
C GLY A 682 -10.67 -23.28 15.41
N ASP A 683 -9.36 -23.45 15.59
CA ASP A 683 -8.77 -24.73 16.01
C ASP A 683 -9.01 -24.99 17.50
N TYR A 684 -10.04 -25.78 17.80
CA TYR A 684 -10.42 -26.20 19.15
C TYR A 684 -9.24 -26.81 19.93
N VAL A 685 -8.35 -27.55 19.27
CA VAL A 685 -7.22 -28.22 19.91
C VAL A 685 -6.13 -27.21 20.26
N ARG A 686 -5.72 -26.35 19.32
CA ARG A 686 -4.74 -25.28 19.55
C ARG A 686 -5.22 -24.29 20.62
N VAL A 687 -6.48 -23.85 20.55
CA VAL A 687 -7.11 -22.99 21.58
C VAL A 687 -7.04 -23.67 22.94
N ARG A 688 -7.52 -24.91 23.06
CA ARG A 688 -7.55 -25.62 24.35
C ARG A 688 -6.15 -25.84 24.91
N MET A 689 -5.17 -26.20 24.07
CA MET A 689 -3.77 -26.32 24.48
C MET A 689 -3.18 -24.99 24.92
N GLY A 690 -3.47 -23.90 24.20
CA GLY A 690 -3.05 -22.54 24.57
C GLY A 690 -3.62 -22.11 25.92
N LEU A 691 -4.92 -22.30 26.15
CA LEU A 691 -5.56 -21.96 27.42
C LEU A 691 -5.06 -22.82 28.59
N MET A 692 -4.62 -24.06 28.35
CA MET A 692 -3.99 -24.92 29.37
C MET A 692 -2.51 -24.58 29.64
N LYS A 693 -1.84 -23.81 28.78
CA LYS A 693 -0.47 -23.28 29.02
C LYS A 693 -0.45 -22.03 29.91
N LEU A 694 -1.60 -21.38 30.11
CA LEU A 694 -1.78 -20.29 31.07
C LEU A 694 -1.77 -20.81 32.51
N GLU A 695 -1.55 -19.94 33.49
CA GLU A 695 -1.33 -20.33 34.89
C GLU A 695 -2.39 -21.29 35.44
N ALA A 696 -1.92 -22.45 35.91
CA ALA A 696 -2.59 -23.45 36.76
C ALA A 696 -4.13 -23.46 36.65
N ALA A 697 -4.64 -23.79 35.43
CA ALA A 697 -6.04 -23.96 35.04
C ALA A 697 -7.06 -23.74 36.19
N GLY A 698 -7.35 -22.46 36.48
CA GLY A 698 -7.88 -22.04 37.77
C GLY A 698 -9.11 -22.84 38.23
N ARG A 699 -9.20 -23.14 39.55
CA ARG A 699 -10.04 -24.15 40.24
C ARG A 699 -11.53 -24.34 39.81
N LYS A 700 -12.10 -23.55 38.89
CA LYS A 700 -13.44 -23.69 38.28
C LYS A 700 -13.44 -23.51 36.75
N GLY A 701 -12.30 -23.75 36.09
CA GLY A 701 -12.10 -23.63 34.63
C GLY A 701 -12.14 -22.21 34.08
N VAL A 702 -11.70 -21.23 34.87
CA VAL A 702 -11.49 -19.84 34.42
C VAL A 702 -9.99 -19.56 34.46
N VAL A 703 -9.40 -19.22 33.31
CA VAL A 703 -7.97 -18.96 33.14
C VAL A 703 -7.70 -17.47 32.92
N ARG A 704 -6.55 -16.99 33.36
CA ARG A 704 -6.13 -15.59 33.17
C ARG A 704 -5.07 -15.49 32.08
N GLY A 705 -5.24 -14.56 31.15
CA GLY A 705 -4.27 -14.25 30.10
C GLY A 705 -3.75 -12.82 30.19
N GLY A 706 -2.48 -12.63 29.82
CA GLY A 706 -1.85 -11.32 29.58
C GLY A 706 -2.02 -10.82 28.14
N GLY A 707 -3.04 -11.30 27.42
CA GLY A 707 -3.29 -11.00 26.01
C GLY A 707 -2.99 -12.17 25.07
N ILE A 708 -2.76 -11.85 23.80
CA ILE A 708 -2.55 -12.81 22.72
C ILE A 708 -1.04 -13.01 22.47
N GLU A 709 -0.65 -14.22 22.06
CA GLU A 709 0.69 -14.52 21.54
C GLU A 709 0.61 -14.66 20.01
N ARG A 710 1.39 -13.82 19.30
CA ARG A 710 1.57 -13.88 17.85
C ARG A 710 2.90 -14.53 17.50
N ASP A 711 2.98 -15.07 16.29
CA ASP A 711 4.20 -15.65 15.76
C ASP A 711 5.14 -14.57 15.17
N PRO A 712 6.44 -14.55 15.52
CA PRO A 712 7.37 -13.52 15.05
C PRO A 712 7.68 -13.52 13.55
N MET A 713 7.45 -14.62 12.82
CA MET A 713 7.74 -14.70 11.39
C MET A 713 6.49 -14.45 10.53
N THR A 714 5.32 -14.86 11.01
CA THR A 714 4.07 -14.81 10.24
C THR A 714 3.05 -13.79 10.74
N GLY A 715 3.27 -13.16 11.92
CA GLY A 715 2.34 -12.22 12.56
C GLY A 715 1.01 -12.84 13.04
N LEU A 716 0.70 -14.07 12.61
CA LEU A 716 -0.53 -14.79 12.95
C LEU A 716 -0.59 -15.11 14.44
N VAL A 717 -1.81 -15.23 14.97
CA VAL A 717 -2.02 -15.68 16.35
C VAL A 717 -1.60 -17.14 16.47
N ARG A 718 -0.75 -17.46 17.47
CA ARG A 718 -0.32 -18.84 17.76
C ARG A 718 -0.60 -19.31 19.20
N GLY A 719 -1.01 -18.41 20.09
CA GLY A 719 -1.19 -18.73 21.49
C GLY A 719 -1.81 -17.60 22.33
N PHE A 720 -1.70 -17.74 23.65
CA PHE A 720 -2.12 -16.76 24.64
C PHE A 720 -0.96 -16.43 25.56
N ARG A 721 -0.74 -15.15 25.84
CA ARG A 721 0.35 -14.67 26.69
C ARG A 721 0.04 -14.94 28.16
N ARG A 722 1.04 -15.37 28.94
CA ARG A 722 0.95 -15.40 30.41
C ARG A 722 0.91 -13.96 30.97
N MET A 723 0.49 -13.80 32.21
CA MET A 723 0.68 -12.52 32.92
C MET A 723 2.14 -12.44 33.42
N SER A 724 2.70 -11.23 33.49
CA SER A 724 3.97 -10.98 34.18
C SER A 724 3.74 -10.84 35.69
N GLU A 725 4.76 -11.19 36.48
CA GLU A 725 4.66 -11.28 37.95
C GLU A 725 4.56 -9.90 38.63
N ASP A 726 5.00 -8.83 37.96
CA ASP A 726 5.04 -7.44 38.47
C ASP A 726 3.67 -6.73 38.62
N THR A 727 2.55 -7.46 38.61
CA THR A 727 1.24 -6.87 38.91
C THR A 727 0.95 -6.99 40.41
N PRO A 728 0.88 -5.89 41.19
CA PRO A 728 0.69 -5.97 42.64
C PRO A 728 -0.56 -6.76 43.03
N ILE A 729 -0.36 -7.76 43.90
CA ILE A 729 -1.46 -8.55 44.45
C ILE A 729 -2.22 -7.69 45.46
N GLU A 730 -3.38 -7.18 45.06
CA GLU A 730 -4.34 -6.57 45.98
C GLU A 730 -4.72 -7.59 47.07
N LYS A 731 -4.11 -7.43 48.25
CA LYS A 731 -4.47 -8.18 49.44
C LYS A 731 -5.92 -7.87 49.76
N ARG A 732 -6.75 -8.91 49.92
CA ARG A 732 -8.10 -8.77 50.47
C ARG A 732 -8.03 -8.10 51.83
N VAL A 733 -8.59 -6.90 51.95
CA VAL A 733 -9.06 -6.42 53.24
C VAL A 733 -10.28 -7.25 53.61
N GLN A 734 -10.22 -7.95 54.73
CA GLN A 734 -11.39 -8.49 55.41
C GLN A 734 -11.75 -7.54 56.55
N VAL A 735 -12.84 -6.79 56.39
CA VAL A 735 -13.93 -6.66 57.37
C VAL A 735 -15.22 -6.67 56.56
#